data_AF-A0A1Z9U5V0-F1
#
_entry.id   AF-A0A1Z9U5V0-F1
#
_cell.length_a   1.000
_cell.length_b   1.000
_cell.length_c   1.000
_cell.angle_alpha   90.00
_cell.angle_beta   90.00
_cell.angle_gamma   90.00
#
_symmetry.space_group_name_H-M   'P 1'
#
loop_
_entity.id
_entity.type
_entity.pdbx_description
1 polymer ?
#
loop_
_entity_poly.entity_id
_entity_poly.type
_entity_poly.pdbx_seq_one_letter_code
_entity_poly.pdbx_strand_id
1 'polypeptide(L)'
;MQSKALSAVFLALIMLLSGCFGSGTDDSVEDSVTEPEVISVNAYSLQTMNSEYSVGDIVLVEGTVEIYPVDTSRDYEYEIRLPSGIVDIENSFTDSGDGVKLIFAPEEPGFWLVSIRLIVEGIEEPIVEQVSFYVNPPDEGDTILSTDSVIEMESSAPLTITGKVIHSDVSTCTVTDGINSQAPESNGDFSLSQGVVEESYNLTVTAVCGAWTSTEDARNIRVVLLSGDDMDGDGIPDDSDSCPDGYGENDGWIPNENTDRDEDGCHDFEEDRDDDNDMIPDVDDDCASQIGWVSTAENDYDQDGCDDSEEDSDDDNDGIDDEFDSCSKGEIGWESKPYTDWDGDGCQDFTEDLDDDNDLVNDTVDDCWRGLSNWYSTPEFDYDGDGCNDEFEDLDDDSDGVNDVNSTGVTLDECPRSPLDAQDVDERGCDATERDTDSDGIMDSDDACPGTPIGNNVNEVGCADLDGDGVFSNVDNCSDTKSKWTPDTAGCAVYQMPVSWKETGHGNGRMDTVAHFSLPTLDGTWSFRNEWNGNDVYIFLFKYTDSSGSGNNGDWSSNPGSMIRQLPDNAHLFYGSFDNSYRSDVQGRQAAVQNALNPAEELKWENRIHYIDQDMSTASGGMGDLINNWNTLYYGIDRFQRAREIGSIYAWTSQSNDITHWAYEARMYNYEFPTEVRESDPNVHSVTIVDETWHTGGWNSGYGSKYENISMTLPSNISTYDTLEVFHEHACEDRRDRHSEGGCHEWDYLAYMKICERNDSASCGTEFMRWITTYGREGRWLTDISPYLFMLEDNDVRTFKYEGANKGTMTIKLLFSDWDVGERSSSGEQVFTGGQFNGQYNNESTYKRQHNFTALADYDSVKIVATITGHGFNQDQANCAEFCDHEHHYYLNGFHAYEWHPIVGDNQGCEKKVDDGVVANQYGSWPYGRAGWCAGQDVKQWTYDITDWIDNSSTNNLEYRGLFNGQEYVPQDTNGGGREIRANIWLVWYDQN
;
A
#
# COMPACT_ATOMS: atom_id res chain seq x y z
N MET A 1 45.80 -12.83 -34.37
CA MET A 1 46.74 -11.75 -34.74
C MET A 1 46.74 -10.72 -33.61
N GLN A 2 47.75 -9.85 -33.61
CA GLN A 2 48.02 -8.71 -32.71
C GLN A 2 46.77 -7.99 -32.14
N SER A 3 46.80 -7.41 -30.93
CA SER A 3 47.95 -6.73 -30.29
C SER A 3 48.22 -7.10 -28.81
N LYS A 4 49.50 -6.99 -28.40
CA LYS A 4 49.99 -6.91 -27.02
C LYS A 4 50.97 -5.74 -26.96
N ALA A 5 50.88 -4.87 -25.94
CA ALA A 5 51.96 -3.99 -25.44
C ALA A 5 51.40 -3.06 -24.33
N LEU A 6 52.11 -2.70 -23.26
CA LEU A 6 53.37 -3.20 -22.69
C LEU A 6 53.43 -2.80 -21.19
N SER A 7 54.05 -3.68 -20.39
CA SER A 7 55.06 -3.40 -19.33
C SER A 7 55.08 -2.04 -18.58
N ALA A 8 54.97 -2.00 -17.24
CA ALA A 8 55.93 -2.47 -16.21
C ALA A 8 57.11 -1.49 -15.95
N VAL A 9 58.00 -1.85 -15.01
CA VAL A 9 59.27 -1.19 -14.59
C VAL A 9 59.11 -0.15 -13.46
N PHE A 10 59.98 -0.05 -12.44
CA PHE A 10 61.02 -0.93 -11.85
C PHE A 10 61.63 -0.18 -10.65
N LEU A 11 61.93 -0.89 -9.56
CA LEU A 11 63.07 -0.67 -8.63
C LEU A 11 63.33 0.70 -7.96
N ALA A 12 63.72 0.57 -6.68
CA ALA A 12 64.90 1.17 -6.02
C ALA A 12 64.54 2.03 -4.79
N LEU A 13 64.67 1.50 -3.57
CA LEU A 13 65.93 1.25 -2.84
C LEU A 13 66.50 2.55 -2.26
N ILE A 14 66.30 2.73 -0.95
CA ILE A 14 67.09 3.50 0.04
C ILE A 14 66.22 3.59 1.33
N MET A 15 66.71 3.51 2.57
CA MET A 15 67.85 2.80 3.18
C MET A 15 67.75 3.03 4.71
N LEU A 16 68.32 2.13 5.55
CA LEU A 16 68.69 2.38 6.98
C LEU A 16 67.50 2.47 7.99
N LEU A 17 67.62 2.29 9.31
CA LEU A 17 68.53 1.52 10.22
C LEU A 17 68.00 1.62 11.67
N SER A 18 67.88 0.50 12.41
CA SER A 18 68.03 0.33 13.88
C SER A 18 67.43 -1.03 14.27
N GLY A 19 68.10 -2.03 14.87
CA GLY A 19 68.82 -2.05 16.18
C GLY A 19 67.90 -2.75 17.22
N CYS A 20 68.28 -3.63 18.16
CA CYS A 20 69.55 -4.15 18.71
C CYS A 20 69.26 -5.56 19.34
N PHE A 21 70.09 -6.60 19.20
CA PHE A 21 71.21 -7.05 20.08
C PHE A 21 70.89 -7.62 21.49
N GLY A 22 71.38 -8.86 21.78
CA GLY A 22 71.52 -9.50 23.11
C GLY A 22 70.83 -10.89 23.19
N SER A 23 71.45 -12.08 23.10
CA SER A 23 72.68 -12.71 23.64
C SER A 23 72.55 -13.33 25.05
N GLY A 24 72.72 -14.66 25.16
CA GLY A 24 72.83 -15.43 26.43
C GLY A 24 72.09 -16.79 26.36
N THR A 25 72.64 -17.86 25.78
CA THR A 25 73.58 -18.87 26.35
C THR A 25 72.93 -19.98 27.17
N ASP A 26 73.14 -21.23 26.72
CA ASP A 26 72.94 -22.55 27.37
C ASP A 26 71.47 -22.89 27.74
N ASP A 27 70.98 -24.13 27.63
CA ASP A 27 71.68 -25.42 27.74
C ASP A 27 71.02 -26.56 26.92
N SER A 28 71.74 -27.68 26.77
CA SER A 28 71.27 -29.06 26.44
C SER A 28 70.17 -29.30 25.38
N VAL A 29 70.54 -29.92 24.26
CA VAL A 29 69.62 -30.63 23.35
C VAL A 29 69.29 -32.02 23.91
N GLU A 30 68.02 -32.30 24.18
CA GLU A 30 67.47 -33.67 24.22
C GLU A 30 66.67 -33.94 22.93
N ASP A 31 66.96 -35.05 22.25
CA ASP A 31 66.10 -35.57 21.19
C ASP A 31 64.84 -36.18 21.83
N SER A 32 63.68 -35.52 21.66
CA SER A 32 62.39 -36.20 21.79
C SER A 32 61.95 -36.70 20.43
N VAL A 33 61.86 -38.03 20.28
CA VAL A 33 61.21 -38.67 19.13
C VAL A 33 59.71 -38.38 19.22
N THR A 34 59.20 -37.54 18.33
CA THR A 34 57.76 -37.41 18.11
C THR A 34 57.26 -38.62 17.31
N GLU A 35 56.22 -39.27 17.82
CA GLU A 35 55.45 -40.26 17.04
C GLU A 35 54.71 -39.54 15.89
N PRO A 36 54.41 -40.22 14.76
CA PRO A 36 53.62 -39.61 13.70
C PRO A 36 52.22 -39.27 14.21
N GLU A 37 51.76 -38.04 13.94
CA GLU A 37 50.40 -37.62 14.25
C GLU A 37 49.40 -38.50 13.48
N VAL A 38 48.43 -39.06 14.18
CA VAL A 38 47.38 -39.88 13.60
C VAL A 38 46.26 -38.94 13.15
N ILE A 39 46.00 -38.89 11.84
CA ILE A 39 44.91 -38.11 11.26
C ILE A 39 43.58 -38.75 11.67
N SER A 40 42.65 -37.96 12.21
CA SER A 40 41.30 -38.41 12.58
C SER A 40 40.24 -37.35 12.29
N VAL A 41 39.13 -37.79 11.69
CA VAL A 41 37.89 -37.00 11.58
C VAL A 41 37.04 -37.32 12.81
N ASN A 42 36.74 -36.31 13.62
CA ASN A 42 36.03 -36.46 14.89
C ASN A 42 34.51 -36.32 14.73
N ALA A 43 34.08 -35.47 13.81
CA ALA A 43 32.69 -35.25 13.45
C ALA A 43 32.58 -34.89 11.96
N TYR A 44 31.56 -35.41 11.30
CA TYR A 44 31.07 -34.94 10.00
C TYR A 44 29.56 -35.18 9.98
N SER A 45 28.76 -34.17 9.61
CA SER A 45 27.31 -34.27 9.57
C SER A 45 26.74 -33.30 8.54
N LEU A 46 25.74 -33.75 7.77
CA LEU A 46 24.95 -32.92 6.86
C LEU A 46 23.59 -32.61 7.47
N GLN A 47 23.09 -31.41 7.21
CA GLN A 47 21.74 -30.97 7.57
C GLN A 47 21.15 -30.04 6.50
N THR A 48 19.83 -30.02 6.43
CA THR A 48 19.04 -29.01 5.70
C THR A 48 18.20 -28.24 6.71
N MET A 49 17.85 -27.00 6.39
CA MET A 49 17.00 -26.17 7.27
C MET A 49 15.62 -26.78 7.49
N ASN A 50 15.01 -27.32 6.43
CA ASN A 50 13.69 -27.96 6.46
C ASN A 50 13.79 -29.43 6.00
N SER A 51 12.76 -30.22 6.32
CA SER A 51 12.56 -31.59 5.82
C SER A 51 11.61 -31.68 4.62
N GLU A 52 10.86 -30.61 4.38
CA GLU A 52 9.92 -30.45 3.27
C GLU A 52 10.14 -29.08 2.61
N TYR A 53 10.02 -29.05 1.29
CA TYR A 53 10.16 -27.89 0.41
C TYR A 53 9.10 -27.96 -0.70
N SER A 54 8.96 -26.92 -1.50
CA SER A 54 8.18 -26.89 -2.75
C SER A 54 9.10 -26.84 -3.97
N VAL A 55 8.58 -27.19 -5.16
CA VAL A 55 9.31 -26.97 -6.42
C VAL A 55 9.63 -25.47 -6.57
N GLY A 56 10.88 -25.13 -6.83
CA GLY A 56 11.38 -23.75 -6.91
C GLY A 56 11.98 -23.17 -5.61
N ASP A 57 11.79 -23.80 -4.44
CA ASP A 57 12.38 -23.31 -3.18
C ASP A 57 13.91 -23.37 -3.18
N ILE A 58 14.58 -22.41 -2.53
CA ILE A 58 16.03 -22.48 -2.34
C ILE A 58 16.37 -23.48 -1.22
N VAL A 59 16.95 -24.62 -1.60
CA VAL A 59 17.46 -25.63 -0.68
C VAL A 59 18.92 -25.32 -0.34
N LEU A 60 19.18 -25.09 0.95
CA LEU A 60 20.52 -25.01 1.53
C LEU A 60 20.84 -26.31 2.29
N VAL A 61 21.90 -26.99 1.86
CA VAL A 61 22.53 -28.11 2.56
C VAL A 61 23.83 -27.62 3.18
N GLU A 62 23.96 -27.74 4.50
CA GLU A 62 25.19 -27.41 5.23
C GLU A 62 25.84 -28.67 5.82
N GLY A 63 27.17 -28.71 5.79
CA GLY A 63 27.95 -29.79 6.37
C GLY A 63 29.10 -29.30 7.23
N THR A 64 29.10 -29.60 8.52
CA THR A 64 30.19 -29.25 9.45
C THR A 64 31.19 -30.40 9.56
N VAL A 65 32.49 -30.10 9.65
CA VAL A 65 33.55 -31.11 9.79
C VAL A 65 34.60 -30.74 10.84
N GLU A 66 34.99 -31.71 11.67
CA GLU A 66 36.11 -31.57 12.60
C GLU A 66 37.22 -32.57 12.25
N ILE A 67 38.37 -32.07 11.78
CA ILE A 67 39.54 -32.86 11.40
C ILE A 67 40.72 -32.49 12.30
N TYR A 68 41.45 -33.49 12.79
CA TYR A 68 42.70 -33.30 13.53
C TYR A 68 43.86 -34.03 12.84
N PRO A 69 45.03 -33.39 12.61
CA PRO A 69 45.32 -31.96 12.84
C PRO A 69 44.59 -31.04 11.83
N VAL A 70 44.40 -29.77 12.21
CA VAL A 70 43.55 -28.80 11.48
C VAL A 70 44.08 -28.48 10.08
N ASP A 71 45.40 -28.52 9.88
CA ASP A 71 46.07 -28.20 8.60
C ASP A 71 46.04 -29.37 7.57
N THR A 72 45.18 -30.38 7.75
CA THR A 72 45.11 -31.56 6.86
C THR A 72 44.37 -31.21 5.57
N SER A 73 44.97 -31.52 4.41
CA SER A 73 44.34 -31.30 3.10
C SER A 73 43.07 -32.13 2.93
N ARG A 74 42.00 -31.50 2.46
CA ARG A 74 40.68 -32.11 2.21
C ARG A 74 40.09 -31.64 0.88
N ASP A 75 39.15 -32.42 0.36
CA ASP A 75 38.39 -32.15 -0.87
C ASP A 75 36.97 -32.75 -0.73
N TYR A 76 36.04 -32.33 -1.59
CA TYR A 76 34.64 -32.74 -1.53
C TYR A 76 34.05 -33.10 -2.90
N GLU A 77 33.32 -34.21 -2.96
CA GLU A 77 32.47 -34.58 -4.11
C GLU A 77 31.01 -34.66 -3.63
N TYR A 78 30.05 -34.11 -4.38
CA TYR A 78 28.62 -34.26 -4.07
C TYR A 78 27.86 -35.00 -5.19
N GLU A 79 26.73 -35.61 -4.83
CA GLU A 79 25.80 -36.30 -5.74
C GLU A 79 24.37 -35.97 -5.31
N ILE A 80 23.57 -35.39 -6.20
CA ILE A 80 22.14 -35.10 -5.99
C ILE A 80 21.30 -36.16 -6.71
N ARG A 81 20.32 -36.74 -6.02
CA ARG A 81 19.37 -37.71 -6.58
C ARG A 81 17.94 -37.24 -6.43
N LEU A 82 17.23 -37.29 -7.54
CA LEU A 82 15.79 -37.07 -7.70
C LEU A 82 15.08 -38.43 -7.81
N PRO A 83 13.74 -38.47 -7.74
CA PRO A 83 12.96 -39.67 -8.09
C PRO A 83 13.23 -40.18 -9.52
N SER A 84 13.58 -39.26 -10.43
CA SER A 84 13.87 -39.49 -11.85
C SER A 84 15.29 -40.00 -12.13
N GLY A 85 16.28 -39.72 -11.26
CA GLY A 85 17.66 -40.20 -11.43
C GLY A 85 18.71 -39.40 -10.65
N ILE A 86 19.98 -39.58 -11.02
CA ILE A 86 21.06 -38.64 -10.67
C ILE A 86 21.01 -37.53 -11.71
N VAL A 87 20.96 -36.27 -11.29
CA VAL A 87 20.88 -35.10 -12.19
C VAL A 87 21.96 -34.08 -11.76
N ASP A 88 22.48 -33.36 -12.75
CA ASP A 88 23.41 -32.25 -12.59
C ASP A 88 22.61 -30.97 -12.83
N ILE A 89 22.26 -30.26 -11.75
CA ILE A 89 21.41 -29.06 -11.75
C ILE A 89 22.25 -27.82 -11.37
N GLU A 90 21.77 -26.64 -11.73
CA GLU A 90 22.46 -25.39 -11.38
C GLU A 90 22.53 -25.23 -9.84
N ASN A 91 23.76 -25.08 -9.33
CA ASN A 91 24.03 -25.06 -7.90
C ASN A 91 25.26 -24.21 -7.56
N SER A 92 25.32 -23.75 -6.32
CA SER A 92 26.49 -23.09 -5.75
C SER A 92 27.06 -23.94 -4.62
N PHE A 93 28.30 -24.40 -4.78
CA PHE A 93 29.04 -25.17 -3.78
C PHE A 93 30.22 -24.35 -3.24
N THR A 94 30.31 -24.24 -1.91
CA THR A 94 31.37 -23.48 -1.22
C THR A 94 31.97 -24.31 -0.08
N ASP A 95 33.30 -24.49 -0.08
CA ASP A 95 34.07 -24.96 1.08
C ASP A 95 34.57 -23.75 1.88
N SER A 96 34.22 -23.71 3.15
CA SER A 96 34.73 -22.76 4.14
C SER A 96 35.49 -23.54 5.21
N GLY A 97 36.48 -22.93 5.88
CA GLY A 97 37.44 -23.66 6.74
C GLY A 97 36.82 -24.65 7.75
N ASP A 98 35.59 -24.42 8.19
CA ASP A 98 34.88 -25.21 9.19
C ASP A 98 33.75 -26.12 8.61
N GLY A 99 33.46 -26.03 7.30
CA GLY A 99 32.41 -26.83 6.65
C GLY A 99 32.02 -26.42 5.22
N VAL A 100 31.15 -27.23 4.61
CA VAL A 100 30.64 -27.07 3.23
C VAL A 100 29.23 -26.50 3.20
N LYS A 101 28.91 -25.78 2.13
CA LYS A 101 27.55 -25.33 1.79
C LYS A 101 27.25 -25.67 0.33
N LEU A 102 26.08 -26.25 0.08
CA LEU A 102 25.53 -26.52 -1.25
C LEU A 102 24.15 -25.88 -1.35
N ILE A 103 23.94 -25.04 -2.36
CA ILE A 103 22.69 -24.30 -2.59
C ILE A 103 22.17 -24.63 -3.99
N PHE A 104 20.90 -25.00 -4.11
CA PHE A 104 20.21 -25.27 -5.39
C PHE A 104 18.69 -25.11 -5.24
N ALA A 105 17.95 -25.12 -6.36
CA ALA A 105 16.48 -25.14 -6.37
C ALA A 105 15.96 -26.49 -6.93
N PRO A 106 14.97 -27.15 -6.30
CA PRO A 106 14.34 -28.35 -6.84
C PRO A 106 13.44 -28.07 -8.04
N GLU A 107 13.63 -28.80 -9.14
CA GLU A 107 12.85 -28.66 -10.39
C GLU A 107 11.67 -29.66 -10.52
N GLU A 108 11.65 -30.73 -9.72
CA GLU A 108 10.63 -31.80 -9.77
C GLU A 108 10.15 -32.20 -8.36
N PRO A 109 8.85 -32.51 -8.17
CA PRO A 109 8.33 -32.95 -6.88
C PRO A 109 8.71 -34.41 -6.55
N GLY A 110 8.80 -34.73 -5.26
CA GLY A 110 9.07 -36.06 -4.72
C GLY A 110 10.23 -36.10 -3.72
N PHE A 111 10.82 -37.29 -3.50
CA PHE A 111 11.93 -37.46 -2.55
C PHE A 111 13.28 -37.15 -3.18
N TRP A 112 13.98 -36.17 -2.61
CA TRP A 112 15.33 -35.78 -2.97
C TRP A 112 16.35 -36.31 -1.95
N LEU A 113 17.53 -36.72 -2.43
CA LEU A 113 18.63 -37.23 -1.61
C LEU A 113 19.95 -36.59 -2.07
N VAL A 114 20.57 -35.83 -1.18
CA VAL A 114 21.90 -35.22 -1.38
C VAL A 114 22.92 -36.05 -0.62
N SER A 115 24.00 -36.45 -1.30
CA SER A 115 25.14 -37.14 -0.71
C SER A 115 26.38 -36.28 -0.87
N ILE A 116 27.14 -36.03 0.20
CA ILE A 116 28.44 -35.36 0.11
C ILE A 116 29.52 -36.29 0.66
N ARG A 117 30.61 -36.42 -0.09
CA ARG A 117 31.78 -37.24 0.19
C ARG A 117 32.94 -36.34 0.56
N LEU A 118 33.46 -36.53 1.75
CA LEU A 118 34.68 -35.90 2.26
C LEU A 118 35.88 -36.81 1.93
N ILE A 119 36.85 -36.26 1.19
CA ILE A 119 38.13 -36.89 0.87
C ILE A 119 39.21 -36.20 1.71
N VAL A 120 39.95 -36.94 2.54
CA VAL A 120 41.00 -36.39 3.42
C VAL A 120 42.34 -37.04 3.08
N GLU A 121 43.38 -36.23 2.85
CA GLU A 121 44.71 -36.74 2.53
C GLU A 121 45.27 -37.57 3.70
N GLY A 122 45.43 -38.89 3.47
CA GLY A 122 45.89 -39.85 4.49
C GLY A 122 44.84 -40.85 4.97
N ILE A 123 43.57 -40.71 4.57
CA ILE A 123 42.51 -41.71 4.78
C ILE A 123 42.24 -42.40 3.43
N GLU A 124 42.32 -43.74 3.36
CA GLU A 124 42.21 -44.49 2.09
C GLU A 124 40.77 -44.56 1.52
N GLU A 125 39.74 -44.40 2.35
CA GLU A 125 38.32 -44.48 1.97
C GLU A 125 37.62 -43.15 2.32
N PRO A 126 36.86 -42.53 1.40
CA PRO A 126 36.16 -41.28 1.66
C PRO A 126 34.99 -41.47 2.63
N ILE A 127 34.74 -40.45 3.46
CA ILE A 127 33.62 -40.45 4.41
C ILE A 127 32.41 -39.85 3.69
N VAL A 128 31.28 -40.56 3.69
CA VAL A 128 30.06 -40.14 2.97
C VAL A 128 28.94 -39.90 3.96
N GLU A 129 28.35 -38.71 3.92
CA GLU A 129 27.11 -38.39 4.63
C GLU A 129 25.99 -38.09 3.63
N GLN A 130 24.75 -38.22 4.09
CA GLN A 130 23.55 -38.04 3.25
C GLN A 130 22.43 -37.32 4.00
N VAL A 131 21.70 -36.47 3.28
CA VAL A 131 20.47 -35.82 3.77
C VAL A 131 19.36 -35.99 2.73
N SER A 132 18.14 -36.22 3.19
CA SER A 132 16.96 -36.41 2.34
C SER A 132 15.80 -35.55 2.80
N PHE A 133 15.08 -34.96 1.84
CA PHE A 133 13.90 -34.13 2.07
C PHE A 133 12.84 -34.45 1.01
N TYR A 134 11.60 -34.03 1.26
CA TYR A 134 10.50 -34.16 0.31
C TYR A 134 10.21 -32.81 -0.37
N VAL A 135 9.87 -32.85 -1.65
CA VAL A 135 9.48 -31.68 -2.44
C VAL A 135 8.02 -31.85 -2.84
N ASN A 136 7.17 -30.96 -2.36
CA ASN A 136 5.75 -30.90 -2.68
C ASN A 136 5.55 -30.38 -4.12
N PRO A 137 4.51 -30.83 -4.85
CA PRO A 137 4.11 -30.20 -6.10
C PRO A 137 3.73 -28.74 -5.86
N PRO A 138 3.96 -27.84 -6.84
CA PRO A 138 3.52 -26.46 -6.74
C PRO A 138 1.99 -26.37 -6.72
N ASP A 139 1.46 -25.35 -6.05
CA ASP A 139 0.04 -25.00 -6.11
C ASP A 139 -0.20 -24.09 -7.32
N GLU A 140 -1.03 -24.53 -8.26
CA GLU A 140 -1.30 -23.84 -9.52
C GLU A 140 -2.56 -22.95 -9.46
N GLY A 141 -3.34 -23.02 -8.37
CA GLY A 141 -4.55 -22.21 -8.17
C GLY A 141 -5.77 -22.64 -9.00
N ASP A 142 -6.82 -21.82 -8.95
CA ASP A 142 -8.10 -22.09 -9.62
C ASP A 142 -8.13 -21.56 -11.07
N THR A 143 -8.81 -22.31 -11.95
CA THR A 143 -9.10 -21.92 -13.33
C THR A 143 -10.31 -20.99 -13.39
N ILE A 144 -10.22 -19.86 -14.10
CA ILE A 144 -11.34 -18.92 -14.29
C ILE A 144 -11.61 -18.70 -15.77
N LEU A 145 -12.88 -18.84 -16.19
CA LEU A 145 -13.34 -18.65 -17.58
C LEU A 145 -14.24 -17.41 -17.74
N SER A 146 -13.89 -16.55 -18.70
CA SER A 146 -14.65 -15.33 -19.07
C SER A 146 -15.02 -15.34 -20.57
N THR A 147 -16.32 -15.21 -20.88
CA THR A 147 -16.88 -15.17 -22.25
C THR A 147 -18.36 -14.75 -22.19
N ASP A 148 -18.92 -14.28 -23.31
CA ASP A 148 -20.30 -13.78 -23.42
C ASP A 148 -21.37 -14.87 -23.27
N SER A 149 -22.57 -14.48 -22.83
CA SER A 149 -23.66 -15.43 -22.53
C SER A 149 -24.83 -15.42 -23.54
N VAL A 150 -24.92 -14.42 -24.41
CA VAL A 150 -25.93 -14.30 -25.47
C VAL A 150 -25.31 -13.62 -26.69
N ILE A 151 -25.62 -14.12 -27.88
CA ILE A 151 -25.15 -13.62 -29.18
C ILE A 151 -26.38 -13.54 -30.10
N GLU A 152 -26.55 -12.46 -30.86
CA GLU A 152 -27.69 -12.29 -31.77
C GLU A 152 -27.17 -12.04 -33.20
N MET A 153 -27.85 -12.59 -34.21
CA MET A 153 -27.43 -12.51 -35.62
C MET A 153 -28.65 -12.21 -36.50
N GLU A 154 -28.47 -11.40 -37.54
CA GLU A 154 -29.59 -10.97 -38.40
C GLU A 154 -29.83 -11.93 -39.58
N SER A 155 -28.79 -12.59 -40.07
CA SER A 155 -28.85 -13.55 -41.20
C SER A 155 -27.83 -14.68 -41.03
N SER A 156 -27.98 -15.76 -41.81
CA SER A 156 -27.16 -16.97 -41.66
C SER A 156 -25.68 -16.73 -42.00
N ALA A 157 -24.83 -16.77 -40.97
CA ALA A 157 -23.41 -16.48 -41.07
C ALA A 157 -22.58 -17.40 -40.13
N PRO A 158 -21.27 -17.57 -40.36
CA PRO A 158 -20.39 -18.32 -39.47
C PRO A 158 -20.12 -17.60 -38.15
N LEU A 159 -20.30 -18.31 -37.04
CA LEU A 159 -20.06 -17.81 -35.68
C LEU A 159 -18.73 -18.32 -35.11
N THR A 160 -18.02 -17.46 -34.38
CA THR A 160 -16.88 -17.83 -33.52
C THR A 160 -17.07 -17.22 -32.14
N ILE A 161 -16.84 -18.01 -31.10
CA ILE A 161 -16.97 -17.60 -29.70
C ILE A 161 -15.58 -17.31 -29.15
N THR A 162 -15.38 -16.09 -28.66
CA THR A 162 -14.13 -15.63 -28.07
C THR A 162 -14.25 -15.43 -26.57
N GLY A 163 -13.12 -15.47 -25.87
CA GLY A 163 -13.08 -15.25 -24.42
C GLY A 163 -11.66 -15.40 -23.88
N LYS A 164 -11.55 -15.39 -22.55
CA LYS A 164 -10.27 -15.45 -21.84
C LYS A 164 -10.30 -16.45 -20.70
N VAL A 165 -9.19 -17.17 -20.53
CA VAL A 165 -8.89 -18.05 -19.40
C VAL A 165 -7.81 -17.39 -18.54
N ILE A 166 -8.01 -17.41 -17.23
CA ILE A 166 -7.05 -16.94 -16.24
C ILE A 166 -6.64 -18.13 -15.36
N HIS A 167 -5.34 -18.38 -15.30
CA HIS A 167 -4.69 -19.45 -14.53
C HIS A 167 -3.20 -19.08 -14.33
N SER A 168 -2.52 -19.65 -13.33
CA SER A 168 -1.10 -19.36 -13.04
C SER A 168 -0.15 -19.71 -14.19
N ASP A 169 -0.35 -20.87 -14.81
CA ASP A 169 0.27 -21.25 -16.09
C ASP A 169 -0.82 -21.54 -17.12
N VAL A 170 -1.07 -20.58 -17.99
CA VAL A 170 -2.04 -20.63 -19.09
C VAL A 170 -1.66 -21.68 -20.15
N SER A 171 -0.37 -22.03 -20.29
CA SER A 171 0.08 -23.00 -21.30
C SER A 171 -0.40 -24.43 -21.02
N THR A 172 -0.82 -24.69 -19.78
CA THR A 172 -1.40 -25.98 -19.33
C THR A 172 -2.90 -26.09 -19.62
N CYS A 173 -3.56 -25.00 -20.00
CA CYS A 173 -5.00 -24.92 -20.15
C CYS A 173 -5.53 -25.56 -21.45
N THR A 174 -6.77 -26.02 -21.41
CA THR A 174 -7.53 -26.46 -22.58
C THR A 174 -8.99 -26.04 -22.45
N VAL A 175 -9.52 -25.36 -23.47
CA VAL A 175 -10.92 -24.93 -23.56
C VAL A 175 -11.67 -25.85 -24.52
N THR A 176 -12.94 -26.14 -24.23
CA THR A 176 -13.79 -27.01 -25.05
C THR A 176 -15.27 -26.69 -24.93
N ASP A 177 -16.05 -26.89 -26.00
CA ASP A 177 -17.53 -26.85 -25.98
C ASP A 177 -18.17 -28.26 -25.92
N GLY A 178 -17.33 -29.29 -25.77
CA GLY A 178 -17.70 -30.71 -25.83
C GLY A 178 -17.62 -31.34 -27.23
N ILE A 179 -17.40 -30.54 -28.29
CA ILE A 179 -17.24 -30.98 -29.69
C ILE A 179 -15.90 -30.49 -30.25
N ASN A 180 -15.62 -29.20 -30.09
CA ASN A 180 -14.40 -28.51 -30.45
C ASN A 180 -13.54 -28.27 -29.20
N SER A 181 -12.22 -28.17 -29.38
CA SER A 181 -11.30 -27.85 -28.29
C SER A 181 -10.04 -27.16 -28.81
N GLN A 182 -9.51 -26.23 -28.00
CA GLN A 182 -8.36 -25.39 -28.31
C GLN A 182 -7.55 -25.14 -27.03
N ALA A 183 -6.22 -25.00 -27.16
CA ALA A 183 -5.41 -24.41 -26.09
C ALA A 183 -5.44 -22.88 -26.24
N PRO A 184 -5.59 -22.11 -25.14
CA PRO A 184 -5.56 -20.65 -25.20
C PRO A 184 -4.18 -20.13 -25.61
N GLU A 185 -4.15 -18.89 -26.10
CA GLU A 185 -2.91 -18.18 -26.42
C GLU A 185 -2.14 -17.77 -25.15
N SER A 186 -0.88 -17.35 -25.29
CA SER A 186 0.01 -17.05 -24.15
C SER A 186 -0.47 -15.90 -23.25
N ASN A 187 -1.47 -15.14 -23.68
CA ASN A 187 -2.11 -14.07 -22.92
C ASN A 187 -3.43 -14.49 -22.25
N GLY A 188 -3.90 -15.74 -22.43
CA GLY A 188 -5.17 -16.27 -21.92
C GLY A 188 -6.31 -16.38 -22.93
N ASP A 189 -6.19 -15.79 -24.12
CA ASP A 189 -7.33 -15.64 -25.03
C ASP A 189 -7.61 -16.93 -25.84
N PHE A 190 -8.88 -17.19 -26.18
CA PHE A 190 -9.30 -18.35 -26.99
C PHE A 190 -10.38 -18.00 -28.03
N SER A 191 -10.53 -18.84 -29.05
CA SER A 191 -11.45 -18.66 -30.19
C SER A 191 -12.04 -20.00 -30.69
N LEU A 192 -13.26 -20.34 -30.24
CA LEU A 192 -13.98 -21.56 -30.63
C LEU A 192 -14.97 -21.29 -31.77
N SER A 193 -14.62 -21.70 -33.00
CA SER A 193 -15.51 -21.59 -34.16
C SER A 193 -16.66 -22.60 -34.11
N GLN A 194 -17.89 -22.11 -34.31
CA GLN A 194 -19.13 -22.88 -34.29
C GLN A 194 -19.65 -23.23 -35.70
N GLY A 195 -19.11 -22.60 -36.75
CA GLY A 195 -19.61 -22.74 -38.12
C GLY A 195 -20.86 -21.90 -38.39
N VAL A 196 -21.53 -22.15 -39.51
CA VAL A 196 -22.68 -21.35 -39.98
C VAL A 196 -23.92 -21.63 -39.12
N VAL A 197 -24.52 -20.56 -38.60
CA VAL A 197 -25.74 -20.61 -37.78
C VAL A 197 -26.96 -20.50 -38.69
N GLU A 198 -27.75 -21.58 -38.75
CA GLU A 198 -29.00 -21.64 -39.54
C GLU A 198 -30.27 -21.50 -38.66
N GLU A 199 -30.17 -21.78 -37.36
CA GLU A 199 -31.26 -21.63 -36.38
C GLU A 199 -30.75 -21.29 -34.97
N SER A 200 -31.65 -20.89 -34.07
CA SER A 200 -31.35 -20.48 -32.70
C SER A 200 -31.03 -21.67 -31.77
N TYR A 201 -29.90 -21.67 -31.07
CA TYR A 201 -29.49 -22.76 -30.15
C TYR A 201 -28.71 -22.29 -28.91
N ASN A 202 -28.42 -23.21 -27.99
CA ASN A 202 -27.62 -23.00 -26.77
C ASN A 202 -26.44 -23.98 -26.70
N LEU A 203 -25.33 -23.59 -26.07
CA LEU A 203 -24.18 -24.47 -25.80
C LEU A 203 -23.47 -24.15 -24.46
N THR A 204 -22.54 -25.01 -24.04
CA THR A 204 -21.74 -24.87 -22.81
C THR A 204 -20.25 -24.89 -23.16
N VAL A 205 -19.46 -23.96 -22.64
CA VAL A 205 -17.99 -23.92 -22.77
C VAL A 205 -17.35 -24.23 -21.41
N THR A 206 -16.29 -25.02 -21.40
CA THR A 206 -15.53 -25.45 -20.22
C THR A 206 -14.03 -25.23 -20.45
N ALA A 207 -13.31 -24.74 -19.44
CA ALA A 207 -11.86 -24.68 -19.40
C ALA A 207 -11.31 -25.57 -18.29
N VAL A 208 -10.19 -26.25 -18.54
CA VAL A 208 -9.47 -27.10 -17.58
C VAL A 208 -7.98 -26.77 -17.66
N CYS A 209 -7.32 -26.51 -16.54
CA CYS A 209 -5.88 -26.19 -16.49
C CYS A 209 -5.15 -27.02 -15.42
N GLY A 210 -3.82 -26.86 -15.33
CA GLY A 210 -2.92 -27.46 -14.32
C GLY A 210 -2.04 -28.60 -14.85
N ALA A 211 -0.71 -28.48 -14.67
CA ALA A 211 0.26 -29.53 -15.00
C ALA A 211 0.45 -30.55 -13.85
N TRP A 212 0.25 -30.12 -12.61
CA TRP A 212 0.45 -30.91 -11.39
C TRP A 212 -0.82 -31.05 -10.55
N THR A 213 -1.65 -30.00 -10.50
CA THR A 213 -2.94 -29.92 -9.80
C THR A 213 -3.99 -29.34 -10.73
N SER A 214 -4.92 -30.16 -11.21
CA SER A 214 -5.88 -29.74 -12.24
C SER A 214 -7.20 -29.18 -11.68
N THR A 215 -7.65 -28.05 -12.21
CA THR A 215 -8.88 -27.33 -11.86
C THR A 215 -9.74 -27.03 -13.11
N GLU A 216 -11.05 -26.78 -12.96
CA GLU A 216 -11.99 -26.58 -14.09
C GLU A 216 -13.08 -25.53 -13.82
N ASP A 217 -13.55 -24.82 -14.86
CA ASP A 217 -14.65 -23.84 -14.82
C ASP A 217 -15.50 -23.84 -16.13
N ALA A 218 -16.78 -23.44 -16.09
CA ALA A 218 -17.71 -23.54 -17.22
C ALA A 218 -18.81 -22.44 -17.32
N ARG A 219 -19.26 -22.13 -18.55
CA ARG A 219 -20.27 -21.09 -18.89
C ARG A 219 -21.27 -21.57 -19.97
N ASN A 220 -22.46 -20.97 -20.03
CA ASN A 220 -23.53 -21.29 -21.01
C ASN A 220 -23.85 -20.10 -21.92
N ILE A 221 -24.08 -20.35 -23.23
CA ILE A 221 -24.20 -19.34 -24.31
C ILE A 221 -25.43 -19.63 -25.22
N ARG A 222 -26.01 -18.63 -25.91
CA ARG A 222 -27.25 -18.70 -26.73
C ARG A 222 -27.24 -17.82 -28.02
N VAL A 223 -27.88 -18.25 -29.15
CA VAL A 223 -27.80 -17.63 -30.53
C VAL A 223 -29.17 -17.44 -31.29
N VAL A 224 -29.38 -16.51 -32.28
CA VAL A 224 -30.68 -16.10 -32.99
C VAL A 224 -30.56 -15.64 -34.52
N LEU A 225 -31.61 -15.58 -35.44
CA LEU A 225 -31.56 -15.36 -36.98
C LEU A 225 -32.86 -14.92 -37.85
N LEU A 226 -32.80 -14.42 -39.16
CA LEU A 226 -33.92 -13.98 -40.16
C LEU A 226 -33.69 -14.10 -41.77
N SER A 227 -34.66 -13.78 -42.73
CA SER A 227 -34.58 -13.78 -44.30
C SER A 227 -35.79 -13.22 -45.24
N GLY A 228 -35.71 -13.15 -46.64
CA GLY A 228 -36.75 -12.71 -47.73
C GLY A 228 -36.52 -13.03 -49.30
N ASP A 229 -37.42 -12.74 -50.32
CA ASP A 229 -37.63 -13.39 -51.73
C ASP A 229 -37.88 -12.53 -53.08
N ASP A 230 -38.04 -13.17 -54.30
CA ASP A 230 -38.20 -12.72 -55.77
C ASP A 230 -39.46 -13.33 -56.55
N MET A 231 -39.95 -12.77 -57.70
CA MET A 231 -41.36 -12.97 -58.21
C MET A 231 -41.69 -13.50 -59.64
N ASP A 232 -41.20 -12.93 -60.76
CA ASP A 232 -41.70 -13.25 -62.13
C ASP A 232 -41.05 -14.50 -62.77
N GLY A 233 -39.75 -14.68 -62.53
CA GLY A 233 -39.00 -15.91 -62.80
C GLY A 233 -38.36 -16.03 -64.19
N ASP A 234 -38.18 -14.96 -64.95
CA ASP A 234 -37.39 -14.99 -66.20
C ASP A 234 -35.87 -15.19 -65.96
N GLY A 235 -35.37 -14.75 -64.79
CA GLY A 235 -33.97 -14.84 -64.36
C GLY A 235 -33.35 -13.51 -63.91
N ILE A 236 -34.07 -12.39 -64.03
CA ILE A 236 -33.68 -11.05 -63.56
C ILE A 236 -34.58 -10.68 -62.36
N PRO A 237 -34.05 -10.17 -61.23
CA PRO A 237 -34.88 -9.72 -60.11
C PRO A 237 -35.73 -8.49 -60.48
N ASP A 238 -36.94 -8.37 -59.91
CA ASP A 238 -37.93 -7.30 -60.13
C ASP A 238 -37.35 -5.86 -60.22
N ASP A 239 -36.24 -5.56 -59.54
CA ASP A 239 -35.56 -4.25 -59.50
C ASP A 239 -34.69 -3.95 -60.75
N SER A 240 -34.65 -4.81 -61.76
CA SER A 240 -33.70 -4.69 -62.90
C SER A 240 -34.25 -5.08 -64.27
N ASP A 241 -35.57 -5.09 -64.43
CA ASP A 241 -36.26 -5.30 -65.71
C ASP A 241 -37.08 -4.06 -66.12
N SER A 242 -37.02 -3.68 -67.39
CA SER A 242 -37.82 -2.59 -67.99
C SER A 242 -39.30 -2.98 -68.17
N CYS A 243 -39.60 -4.28 -68.17
CA CYS A 243 -40.94 -4.87 -68.30
C CYS A 243 -41.26 -5.94 -67.21
N PRO A 244 -41.18 -5.63 -65.89
CA PRO A 244 -41.17 -6.61 -64.76
C PRO A 244 -42.51 -7.32 -64.45
N ASP A 245 -43.44 -7.36 -65.40
CA ASP A 245 -44.69 -8.13 -65.41
C ASP A 245 -44.90 -8.70 -66.85
N GLY A 246 -43.79 -8.98 -67.55
CA GLY A 246 -43.67 -9.11 -69.00
C GLY A 246 -43.79 -10.52 -69.56
N TYR A 247 -43.06 -10.82 -70.64
CA TYR A 247 -43.04 -12.15 -71.25
C TYR A 247 -41.93 -13.03 -70.64
N GLY A 248 -42.17 -13.70 -69.50
CA GLY A 248 -41.16 -14.55 -68.84
C GLY A 248 -41.11 -16.04 -69.27
N GLU A 249 -40.44 -16.90 -68.47
CA GLU A 249 -40.27 -18.36 -68.74
C GLU A 249 -41.62 -19.06 -68.97
N ASN A 250 -42.69 -18.59 -68.32
CA ASN A 250 -44.04 -19.15 -68.43
C ASN A 250 -44.71 -18.94 -69.79
N ASP A 251 -44.31 -17.93 -70.56
CA ASP A 251 -44.79 -17.67 -71.94
C ASP A 251 -43.79 -18.10 -73.03
N GLY A 252 -42.56 -18.46 -72.63
CA GLY A 252 -41.59 -19.18 -73.46
C GLY A 252 -40.68 -18.30 -74.31
N TRP A 253 -40.44 -17.06 -73.88
CA TRP A 253 -39.46 -16.13 -74.44
C TRP A 253 -38.27 -15.96 -73.48
N ILE A 254 -37.10 -15.61 -74.04
CA ILE A 254 -35.85 -15.25 -73.35
C ILE A 254 -35.11 -14.29 -74.32
N PRO A 255 -34.51 -13.16 -73.87
CA PRO A 255 -33.85 -12.16 -74.72
C PRO A 255 -32.74 -12.70 -75.65
N ASN A 256 -32.55 -12.07 -76.83
CA ASN A 256 -31.41 -12.35 -77.75
C ASN A 256 -31.24 -11.31 -78.90
N GLU A 257 -29.98 -11.14 -79.35
CA GLU A 257 -29.42 -10.23 -80.39
C GLU A 257 -30.17 -10.06 -81.74
N ASN A 258 -31.27 -10.77 -82.01
CA ASN A 258 -32.00 -10.74 -83.29
C ASN A 258 -33.48 -10.29 -83.16
N THR A 259 -33.96 -10.11 -81.94
CA THR A 259 -35.34 -9.72 -81.61
C THR A 259 -35.43 -8.66 -80.52
N ASP A 260 -34.26 -8.19 -80.11
CA ASP A 260 -33.92 -7.18 -79.11
C ASP A 260 -32.50 -6.78 -79.57
N ARG A 261 -32.37 -5.63 -80.25
CA ARG A 261 -31.16 -5.28 -81.02
C ARG A 261 -30.25 -4.27 -80.31
N ASP A 262 -30.77 -3.61 -79.30
CA ASP A 262 -30.15 -2.66 -78.39
C ASP A 262 -30.08 -3.16 -76.93
N GLU A 263 -30.62 -4.35 -76.63
CA GLU A 263 -30.47 -5.12 -75.39
C GLU A 263 -31.16 -4.50 -74.16
N ASP A 264 -32.39 -3.98 -74.32
CA ASP A 264 -33.15 -3.27 -73.28
C ASP A 264 -34.25 -4.11 -72.57
N GLY A 265 -34.47 -5.35 -73.01
CA GLY A 265 -35.53 -6.23 -72.51
C GLY A 265 -36.87 -6.13 -73.26
N CYS A 266 -36.98 -5.31 -74.31
CA CYS A 266 -38.17 -5.16 -75.14
C CYS A 266 -38.01 -5.88 -76.51
N HIS A 267 -38.88 -5.59 -77.50
CA HIS A 267 -38.89 -6.34 -78.77
C HIS A 267 -39.14 -5.46 -80.02
N ASP A 268 -38.07 -5.13 -80.77
CA ASP A 268 -37.98 -4.09 -81.81
C ASP A 268 -39.23 -3.93 -82.71
N PHE A 269 -39.75 -5.04 -83.23
CA PHE A 269 -40.64 -5.00 -84.40
C PHE A 269 -42.06 -4.48 -84.11
N GLU A 270 -42.50 -4.51 -82.86
CA GLU A 270 -43.88 -4.13 -82.51
C GLU A 270 -43.97 -2.81 -81.72
N GLU A 271 -42.84 -2.17 -81.34
CA GLU A 271 -42.83 -1.11 -80.30
C GLU A 271 -42.01 0.20 -80.59
N ASP A 272 -41.17 0.32 -81.64
CA ASP A 272 -40.26 1.50 -81.86
C ASP A 272 -40.54 2.43 -83.11
N ARG A 273 -39.86 3.60 -83.25
CA ARG A 273 -40.24 4.72 -84.15
C ARG A 273 -39.21 5.75 -84.70
N ASP A 274 -37.89 5.60 -84.51
CA ASP A 274 -36.84 6.47 -85.10
C ASP A 274 -36.18 5.78 -86.33
N ASP A 275 -35.75 6.51 -87.37
CA ASP A 275 -35.43 5.96 -88.71
C ASP A 275 -33.94 6.04 -89.10
N ASP A 276 -33.17 7.06 -88.67
CA ASP A 276 -31.70 7.10 -88.74
C ASP A 276 -30.98 7.38 -87.41
N ASN A 277 -31.72 7.61 -86.32
CA ASN A 277 -31.23 7.59 -84.93
C ASN A 277 -30.13 8.61 -84.61
N ASP A 278 -30.21 9.80 -85.21
CA ASP A 278 -29.68 11.03 -84.62
C ASP A 278 -30.67 11.73 -83.67
N MET A 279 -31.78 11.05 -83.35
CA MET A 279 -32.69 11.31 -82.23
C MET A 279 -33.45 12.65 -82.29
N ILE A 280 -33.19 13.50 -83.27
CA ILE A 280 -34.03 14.67 -83.59
C ILE A 280 -34.99 14.26 -84.72
N PRO A 281 -36.31 14.15 -84.45
CA PRO A 281 -37.26 13.75 -85.49
C PRO A 281 -37.23 14.72 -86.67
N ASP A 282 -37.35 14.16 -87.89
CA ASP A 282 -37.54 14.72 -89.26
C ASP A 282 -38.20 16.12 -89.46
N VAL A 283 -38.73 16.74 -88.41
CA VAL A 283 -39.49 18.00 -88.38
C VAL A 283 -38.90 19.11 -87.48
N ASP A 284 -37.92 18.81 -86.62
CA ASP A 284 -37.41 19.72 -85.57
C ASP A 284 -35.89 20.04 -85.69
N ASP A 285 -35.31 19.88 -86.89
CA ASP A 285 -33.88 20.13 -87.25
C ASP A 285 -33.72 21.47 -88.02
N ASP A 286 -32.86 22.39 -87.55
CA ASP A 286 -32.61 23.72 -88.15
C ASP A 286 -31.49 23.74 -89.25
N CYS A 287 -30.74 22.63 -89.45
CA CYS A 287 -29.55 22.53 -90.32
C CYS A 287 -29.49 21.36 -91.36
N ALA A 288 -30.51 20.50 -91.44
CA ALA A 288 -30.84 19.40 -92.39
C ALA A 288 -30.01 19.17 -93.68
N SER A 289 -28.70 18.85 -93.63
CA SER A 289 -27.85 18.79 -94.85
C SER A 289 -26.80 17.67 -95.02
N GLN A 290 -26.51 16.78 -94.05
CA GLN A 290 -25.45 15.76 -94.26
C GLN A 290 -25.71 14.39 -93.59
N ILE A 291 -25.75 13.33 -94.41
CA ILE A 291 -25.86 11.93 -93.95
C ILE A 291 -24.52 11.46 -93.36
N GLY A 292 -24.55 10.92 -92.13
CA GLY A 292 -23.45 10.15 -91.54
C GLY A 292 -22.59 10.92 -90.53
N TRP A 293 -23.11 12.00 -89.97
CA TRP A 293 -22.88 12.38 -88.59
C TRP A 293 -24.22 12.21 -87.85
N VAL A 294 -24.18 12.39 -86.54
CA VAL A 294 -25.32 12.29 -85.61
C VAL A 294 -25.22 13.57 -84.80
N SER A 295 -26.31 14.34 -84.65
CA SER A 295 -26.37 15.38 -83.62
C SER A 295 -26.24 14.68 -82.28
N THR A 296 -25.15 14.96 -81.59
CA THR A 296 -24.85 14.38 -80.28
C THR A 296 -24.27 15.47 -79.40
N ALA A 297 -24.46 15.35 -78.10
CA ALA A 297 -23.79 16.19 -77.12
C ALA A 297 -22.23 16.11 -77.14
N GLU A 298 -21.60 15.39 -78.09
CA GLU A 298 -20.14 15.42 -78.31
C GLU A 298 -19.70 16.42 -79.41
N ASN A 299 -20.63 16.94 -80.21
CA ASN A 299 -20.34 17.76 -81.40
C ASN A 299 -21.39 18.83 -81.73
N ASP A 300 -22.50 18.85 -80.98
CA ASP A 300 -23.66 19.74 -81.06
C ASP A 300 -24.20 19.79 -79.62
N TYR A 301 -23.52 20.54 -78.76
CA TYR A 301 -23.59 20.34 -77.31
C TYR A 301 -24.94 20.80 -76.72
N ASP A 302 -25.44 21.96 -77.13
CA ASP A 302 -26.78 22.45 -76.79
C ASP A 302 -27.92 21.86 -77.66
N GLN A 303 -27.56 21.06 -78.68
CA GLN A 303 -28.44 20.27 -79.55
C GLN A 303 -29.41 21.13 -80.39
N ASP A 304 -28.97 22.30 -80.85
CA ASP A 304 -29.70 23.14 -81.82
C ASP A 304 -29.63 22.60 -83.27
N GLY A 305 -28.68 21.69 -83.55
CA GLY A 305 -28.44 21.10 -84.87
C GLY A 305 -27.14 21.55 -85.56
N CYS A 306 -26.28 22.30 -84.87
CA CYS A 306 -25.03 22.88 -85.40
C CYS A 306 -23.77 22.15 -84.89
N ASP A 307 -22.61 22.36 -85.54
CA ASP A 307 -21.34 21.73 -85.15
C ASP A 307 -20.49 22.70 -84.31
N ASP A 308 -20.35 22.42 -83.01
CA ASP A 308 -19.53 23.15 -82.02
C ASP A 308 -18.19 23.61 -82.62
N SER A 309 -17.56 22.72 -83.39
CA SER A 309 -16.14 22.83 -83.74
C SER A 309 -15.84 23.71 -84.97
N GLU A 310 -16.85 24.02 -85.79
CA GLU A 310 -16.69 24.88 -86.97
C GLU A 310 -17.69 26.05 -87.06
N GLU A 311 -18.87 26.01 -86.39
CA GLU A 311 -19.91 27.04 -86.54
C GLU A 311 -20.48 27.68 -85.23
N ASP A 312 -20.19 27.16 -84.01
CA ASP A 312 -20.57 27.81 -82.72
C ASP A 312 -19.40 28.45 -81.93
N SER A 313 -19.69 29.13 -80.80
CA SER A 313 -18.73 29.81 -79.91
C SER A 313 -19.25 30.15 -78.49
N ASP A 314 -20.31 29.48 -78.05
CA ASP A 314 -21.00 29.63 -76.74
C ASP A 314 -21.70 28.28 -76.53
N ASP A 315 -20.88 27.21 -76.38
CA ASP A 315 -21.26 25.83 -76.72
C ASP A 315 -22.44 25.29 -75.88
N ASP A 316 -22.72 25.87 -74.72
CA ASP A 316 -23.85 25.54 -73.81
C ASP A 316 -24.94 26.63 -73.72
N ASN A 317 -24.70 27.79 -74.36
CA ASN A 317 -25.56 28.97 -74.39
C ASN A 317 -25.91 29.58 -73.01
N ASP A 318 -25.04 29.43 -72.01
CA ASP A 318 -25.11 30.12 -70.71
C ASP A 318 -24.93 31.66 -70.83
N GLY A 319 -24.08 32.10 -71.76
CA GLY A 319 -23.78 33.51 -72.01
C GLY A 319 -22.42 34.03 -71.51
N ILE A 320 -21.51 33.15 -71.07
CA ILE A 320 -20.08 33.40 -70.87
C ILE A 320 -19.28 32.74 -72.03
N ASP A 321 -18.62 33.53 -72.88
CA ASP A 321 -17.78 33.00 -73.98
C ASP A 321 -16.71 31.99 -73.45
N ASP A 322 -16.50 30.82 -74.10
CA ASP A 322 -15.60 29.71 -73.70
C ASP A 322 -14.14 30.10 -73.29
N GLU A 323 -13.65 31.30 -73.67
CA GLU A 323 -12.31 31.79 -73.26
C GLU A 323 -12.27 32.25 -71.79
N PHE A 324 -13.44 32.47 -71.17
CA PHE A 324 -13.60 32.99 -69.81
C PHE A 324 -14.38 32.07 -68.87
N ASP A 325 -14.80 30.91 -69.38
CA ASP A 325 -15.59 29.92 -68.65
C ASP A 325 -14.70 28.74 -68.18
N SER A 326 -14.74 28.40 -66.90
CA SER A 326 -14.09 27.19 -66.35
C SER A 326 -14.75 25.89 -66.82
N CYS A 327 -16.06 25.94 -67.03
CA CYS A 327 -16.96 24.88 -67.47
C CYS A 327 -17.51 25.13 -68.88
N SER A 328 -16.68 25.58 -69.83
CA SER A 328 -16.96 25.84 -71.28
C SER A 328 -17.76 24.80 -72.12
N LYS A 329 -18.28 23.73 -71.51
CA LYS A 329 -19.35 22.84 -71.97
C LYS A 329 -20.17 22.42 -70.74
N GLY A 330 -20.90 23.38 -70.18
CA GLY A 330 -21.60 23.30 -68.90
C GLY A 330 -23.05 22.84 -69.02
N GLU A 331 -23.92 23.13 -68.04
CA GLU A 331 -25.32 22.71 -68.12
C GLU A 331 -26.07 23.60 -69.11
N ILE A 332 -26.83 23.00 -70.02
CA ILE A 332 -27.49 23.77 -71.08
C ILE A 332 -28.78 24.44 -70.58
N GLY A 333 -28.96 25.72 -70.88
CA GLY A 333 -30.21 26.45 -70.66
C GLY A 333 -30.41 27.13 -69.29
N TRP A 334 -29.33 27.43 -68.56
CA TRP A 334 -29.33 28.42 -67.47
C TRP A 334 -28.68 29.74 -67.95
N GLU A 335 -28.06 30.52 -67.06
CA GLU A 335 -27.42 31.82 -67.35
C GLU A 335 -26.64 32.24 -66.08
N SER A 336 -25.31 32.34 -66.14
CA SER A 336 -24.39 32.69 -65.03
C SER A 336 -24.83 33.94 -64.26
N LYS A 337 -24.98 33.78 -62.94
CA LYS A 337 -25.43 34.82 -61.99
C LYS A 337 -24.95 34.52 -60.56
N PRO A 338 -24.75 35.56 -59.72
CA PRO A 338 -24.31 35.46 -58.30
C PRO A 338 -25.24 34.75 -57.29
N TYR A 339 -26.03 33.77 -57.72
CA TYR A 339 -26.87 32.89 -56.91
C TYR A 339 -27.09 31.51 -57.57
N THR A 340 -26.43 31.24 -58.70
CA THR A 340 -26.33 29.95 -59.43
C THR A 340 -24.90 29.65 -59.86
N ASP A 341 -23.99 30.59 -59.59
CA ASP A 341 -22.56 30.66 -59.87
C ASP A 341 -22.05 31.66 -58.80
N TRP A 342 -21.46 31.15 -57.71
CA TRP A 342 -21.17 31.89 -56.48
C TRP A 342 -19.90 32.73 -56.57
N ASP A 343 -18.84 32.17 -57.16
CA ASP A 343 -17.55 32.82 -57.33
C ASP A 343 -17.43 33.63 -58.65
N GLY A 344 -18.21 33.26 -59.68
CA GLY A 344 -18.38 33.95 -60.95
C GLY A 344 -17.54 33.38 -62.11
N ASP A 345 -17.25 32.08 -62.13
CA ASP A 345 -16.31 31.46 -63.08
C ASP A 345 -16.93 30.77 -64.32
N GLY A 346 -18.25 30.65 -64.37
CA GLY A 346 -19.02 30.03 -65.46
C GLY A 346 -19.58 28.65 -65.13
N CYS A 347 -19.06 27.96 -64.11
CA CYS A 347 -19.63 26.70 -63.64
C CYS A 347 -20.95 26.90 -62.87
N GLN A 348 -21.90 25.95 -62.98
CA GLN A 348 -23.10 25.95 -62.14
C GLN A 348 -22.82 25.29 -60.78
N ASP A 349 -22.96 26.07 -59.70
CA ASP A 349 -22.90 25.69 -58.28
C ASP A 349 -23.40 24.26 -57.95
N PHE A 350 -24.54 23.87 -58.53
CA PHE A 350 -25.31 22.72 -58.05
C PHE A 350 -24.97 21.42 -58.79
N THR A 351 -24.31 21.51 -59.94
CA THR A 351 -24.22 20.40 -60.90
C THR A 351 -22.83 20.20 -61.49
N GLU A 352 -21.98 21.23 -61.47
CA GLU A 352 -20.76 21.27 -62.28
C GLU A 352 -19.54 21.75 -61.52
N ASP A 353 -19.74 22.75 -60.65
CA ASP A 353 -18.77 23.07 -59.63
C ASP A 353 -18.79 22.02 -58.50
N LEU A 354 -17.65 21.86 -57.84
CA LEU A 354 -17.44 21.03 -56.65
C LEU A 354 -16.58 21.75 -55.59
N ASP A 355 -16.30 23.03 -55.79
CA ASP A 355 -15.51 23.95 -54.97
C ASP A 355 -16.18 25.34 -55.13
N ASP A 356 -17.43 25.44 -54.65
CA ASP A 356 -18.41 26.54 -54.89
C ASP A 356 -17.81 27.95 -54.64
N ASP A 357 -16.74 28.09 -53.86
CA ASP A 357 -16.06 29.37 -53.57
C ASP A 357 -14.58 29.47 -54.03
N ASN A 358 -14.04 28.39 -54.60
CA ASN A 358 -12.74 28.30 -55.26
C ASN A 358 -11.53 28.48 -54.29
N ASP A 359 -11.55 27.78 -53.16
CA ASP A 359 -10.48 27.77 -52.15
C ASP A 359 -9.53 26.54 -52.21
N LEU A 360 -9.85 25.56 -53.06
CA LEU A 360 -9.19 24.25 -53.25
C LEU A 360 -9.63 23.11 -52.32
N VAL A 361 -10.67 23.30 -51.50
CA VAL A 361 -11.37 22.25 -50.75
C VAL A 361 -12.70 21.95 -51.46
N ASN A 362 -13.06 20.66 -51.55
CA ASN A 362 -14.28 20.27 -52.25
C ASN A 362 -15.50 20.29 -51.31
N ASP A 363 -16.66 20.80 -51.75
CA ASP A 363 -17.91 20.98 -50.95
C ASP A 363 -18.32 19.76 -50.09
N THR A 364 -17.94 18.56 -50.51
CA THR A 364 -18.26 17.30 -49.80
C THR A 364 -17.43 17.04 -48.54
N VAL A 365 -16.35 17.80 -48.36
CA VAL A 365 -15.40 17.76 -47.23
C VAL A 365 -15.07 19.16 -46.71
N ASP A 366 -15.79 20.17 -47.20
CA ASP A 366 -15.73 21.57 -46.77
C ASP A 366 -16.98 21.89 -45.92
N ASP A 367 -16.79 22.22 -44.64
CA ASP A 367 -17.91 22.60 -43.76
C ASP A 367 -18.40 24.05 -44.03
N CYS A 368 -17.59 24.85 -44.74
CA CYS A 368 -17.79 26.25 -45.14
C CYS A 368 -18.03 26.49 -46.64
N TRP A 369 -18.31 25.46 -47.46
CA TRP A 369 -18.57 25.39 -48.93
C TRP A 369 -19.18 26.58 -49.71
N ARG A 370 -19.64 27.66 -49.08
CA ARG A 370 -20.03 28.94 -49.70
C ARG A 370 -19.48 30.12 -48.90
N GLY A 371 -18.19 30.07 -48.59
CA GLY A 371 -17.48 30.98 -47.71
C GLY A 371 -16.87 32.18 -48.44
N LEU A 372 -15.65 32.53 -48.04
CA LEU A 372 -14.88 33.70 -48.43
C LEU A 372 -14.21 33.54 -49.80
N SER A 373 -15.02 33.33 -50.84
CA SER A 373 -14.61 33.08 -52.23
C SER A 373 -13.24 33.66 -52.66
N ASN A 374 -12.45 32.86 -53.39
CA ASN A 374 -11.12 33.18 -53.94
C ASN A 374 -10.00 33.36 -52.87
N TRP A 375 -9.89 32.42 -51.93
CA TRP A 375 -8.72 32.28 -51.05
C TRP A 375 -7.99 30.96 -51.31
N TYR A 376 -7.28 30.39 -50.33
CA TYR A 376 -6.64 29.08 -50.42
C TYR A 376 -6.52 28.46 -49.02
N SER A 377 -7.16 27.32 -48.78
CA SER A 377 -6.92 26.50 -47.59
C SER A 377 -5.42 26.18 -47.44
N THR A 378 -4.87 26.48 -46.25
CA THR A 378 -3.49 26.17 -45.87
C THR A 378 -3.37 26.09 -44.34
N PRO A 379 -2.46 25.27 -43.77
CA PRO A 379 -2.24 25.12 -42.30
C PRO A 379 -1.90 26.41 -41.51
N GLU A 380 -1.82 27.56 -42.17
CA GLU A 380 -1.58 28.89 -41.61
C GLU A 380 -2.84 29.79 -41.59
N PHE A 381 -3.93 29.37 -42.21
CA PHE A 381 -5.21 30.09 -42.37
C PHE A 381 -6.46 29.19 -42.26
N ASP A 382 -6.25 27.89 -42.18
CA ASP A 382 -7.17 26.77 -41.98
C ASP A 382 -6.32 25.70 -41.25
N TYR A 383 -6.45 25.58 -39.94
CA TYR A 383 -5.52 24.79 -39.13
C TYR A 383 -5.87 23.31 -39.02
N ASP A 384 -7.16 22.97 -38.94
CA ASP A 384 -7.65 21.59 -38.87
C ASP A 384 -7.85 20.94 -40.25
N GLY A 385 -8.07 21.75 -41.29
CA GLY A 385 -8.22 21.34 -42.69
C GLY A 385 -9.67 21.15 -43.14
N ASP A 386 -10.65 21.84 -42.52
CA ASP A 386 -12.08 21.66 -42.77
C ASP A 386 -12.67 22.53 -43.91
N GLY A 387 -11.87 23.41 -44.54
CA GLY A 387 -12.32 24.34 -45.58
C GLY A 387 -12.89 25.67 -45.06
N CYS A 388 -12.97 25.86 -43.75
CA CYS A 388 -13.27 27.15 -43.12
C CYS A 388 -12.00 27.99 -42.90
N ASN A 389 -12.16 29.32 -42.89
CA ASN A 389 -11.04 30.23 -42.60
C ASN A 389 -10.97 30.64 -41.10
N ASP A 390 -9.86 30.33 -40.43
CA ASP A 390 -9.53 30.68 -39.02
C ASP A 390 -10.01 32.11 -38.62
N GLU A 391 -9.72 33.15 -39.43
CA GLU A 391 -9.98 34.55 -39.02
C GLU A 391 -11.45 35.00 -39.20
N PHE A 392 -12.23 34.33 -40.06
CA PHE A 392 -13.48 34.90 -40.58
C PHE A 392 -14.71 33.99 -40.57
N GLU A 393 -14.53 32.68 -40.66
CA GLU A 393 -15.62 31.75 -41.00
C GLU A 393 -15.69 30.56 -40.05
N ASP A 394 -14.53 30.06 -39.63
CA ASP A 394 -14.42 29.12 -38.53
C ASP A 394 -14.74 29.79 -37.17
N LEU A 395 -15.12 28.97 -36.20
CA LEU A 395 -15.37 29.30 -34.81
C LEU A 395 -14.65 28.35 -33.85
N ASP A 396 -13.87 27.38 -34.33
CA ASP A 396 -13.23 26.28 -33.57
C ASP A 396 -11.90 25.87 -34.24
N ASP A 397 -10.93 26.81 -34.34
CA ASP A 397 -9.70 26.75 -35.19
C ASP A 397 -8.99 25.38 -35.26
N ASP A 398 -9.07 24.51 -34.24
CA ASP A 398 -8.39 23.21 -34.18
C ASP A 398 -9.31 21.97 -34.10
N SER A 399 -10.63 22.16 -34.24
CA SER A 399 -11.68 21.14 -34.12
C SER A 399 -11.65 20.31 -32.83
N ASP A 400 -11.10 20.85 -31.73
CA ASP A 400 -11.06 20.14 -30.44
C ASP A 400 -12.43 20.07 -29.73
N GLY A 401 -13.37 20.92 -30.16
CA GLY A 401 -14.74 21.04 -29.67
C GLY A 401 -14.99 22.20 -28.70
N VAL A 402 -14.05 23.13 -28.53
CA VAL A 402 -14.10 24.27 -27.58
C VAL A 402 -13.98 25.64 -28.27
N ASN A 403 -14.89 25.93 -29.19
CA ASN A 403 -15.00 27.21 -29.92
C ASN A 403 -14.23 28.43 -29.36
N ASP A 404 -13.27 28.98 -30.11
CA ASP A 404 -12.42 30.13 -29.76
C ASP A 404 -13.06 31.19 -28.89
N VAL A 405 -14.24 31.67 -29.31
CA VAL A 405 -14.94 32.78 -28.68
C VAL A 405 -16.44 32.52 -28.56
N ASN A 406 -17.00 32.89 -27.41
CA ASN A 406 -18.45 32.95 -27.29
C ASN A 406 -19.04 34.14 -28.08
N SER A 407 -20.37 34.12 -28.27
CA SER A 407 -21.19 35.17 -28.92
C SER A 407 -21.02 36.63 -28.44
N THR A 408 -20.19 36.91 -27.43
CA THR A 408 -19.82 38.26 -26.98
C THR A 408 -18.38 38.67 -27.28
N GLY A 409 -17.60 37.81 -27.96
CA GLY A 409 -16.18 38.03 -28.26
C GLY A 409 -15.29 37.87 -27.03
N VAL A 410 -15.62 36.92 -26.16
CA VAL A 410 -14.78 36.52 -25.03
C VAL A 410 -14.26 35.13 -25.33
N THR A 411 -12.94 35.02 -25.36
CA THR A 411 -12.16 33.79 -25.45
C THR A 411 -12.70 32.71 -24.52
N LEU A 412 -13.01 31.54 -25.07
CA LEU A 412 -13.30 30.31 -24.33
C LEU A 412 -12.07 29.41 -24.33
N ASP A 413 -11.43 29.29 -25.49
CA ASP A 413 -10.22 28.51 -25.70
C ASP A 413 -8.95 29.27 -25.28
N GLU A 414 -8.15 28.67 -24.38
CA GLU A 414 -6.83 29.17 -23.98
C GLU A 414 -5.67 28.59 -24.83
N CYS A 415 -5.93 27.54 -25.62
CA CYS A 415 -5.03 26.75 -26.46
C CYS A 415 -5.58 26.50 -27.90
N PRO A 416 -6.00 27.52 -28.69
CA PRO A 416 -6.73 27.39 -29.97
C PRO A 416 -5.94 26.85 -31.17
N ARG A 417 -4.87 26.09 -30.92
CA ARG A 417 -4.08 25.32 -31.89
C ARG A 417 -3.51 24.09 -31.17
N SER A 418 -4.37 23.40 -30.42
CA SER A 418 -4.05 22.15 -29.73
C SER A 418 -3.65 21.06 -30.74
N PRO A 419 -3.05 19.95 -30.32
CA PRO A 419 -2.61 18.91 -31.25
C PRO A 419 -3.82 18.28 -31.99
N LEU A 420 -3.92 18.47 -33.30
CA LEU A 420 -4.93 17.82 -34.15
C LEU A 420 -5.15 16.34 -33.79
N ASP A 421 -6.41 15.90 -33.78
CA ASP A 421 -6.91 14.65 -33.18
C ASP A 421 -6.82 14.55 -31.63
N ALA A 422 -6.68 15.66 -30.89
CA ALA A 422 -6.66 15.67 -29.42
C ALA A 422 -7.85 14.92 -28.80
N GLN A 423 -7.60 14.18 -27.71
CA GLN A 423 -8.61 13.34 -27.05
C GLN A 423 -8.83 13.68 -25.57
N ASP A 424 -7.98 14.52 -24.96
CA ASP A 424 -8.00 14.86 -23.53
C ASP A 424 -7.96 16.37 -23.29
N VAL A 425 -8.93 17.04 -23.91
CA VAL A 425 -9.19 18.49 -23.90
C VAL A 425 -10.04 18.88 -22.68
N ASP A 426 -9.71 19.98 -21.97
CA ASP A 426 -10.60 20.52 -20.91
C ASP A 426 -11.58 21.58 -21.41
N GLU A 427 -12.35 22.15 -20.47
CA GLU A 427 -13.28 23.27 -20.71
C GLU A 427 -12.63 24.60 -21.17
N ARG A 428 -11.35 24.57 -21.57
CA ARG A 428 -10.53 25.69 -22.05
C ARG A 428 -9.69 25.34 -23.30
N GLY A 429 -10.02 24.26 -24.01
CA GLY A 429 -9.37 23.86 -25.28
C GLY A 429 -7.95 23.31 -25.15
N CYS A 430 -7.48 23.00 -23.93
CA CYS A 430 -6.10 22.56 -23.73
C CYS A 430 -6.00 21.02 -23.59
N ASP A 431 -5.32 20.37 -24.55
CA ASP A 431 -4.88 18.97 -24.47
C ASP A 431 -3.84 18.77 -23.35
N ALA A 432 -3.83 17.59 -22.73
CA ALA A 432 -2.94 17.21 -21.62
C ALA A 432 -1.43 17.50 -21.85
N THR A 433 -0.96 17.64 -23.09
CA THR A 433 0.44 18.00 -23.39
C THR A 433 0.79 19.48 -23.17
N GLU A 434 -0.20 20.37 -23.03
CA GLU A 434 -0.01 21.83 -22.99
C GLU A 434 -0.26 22.49 -21.63
N ARG A 435 -0.59 21.68 -20.62
CA ARG A 435 -1.20 22.10 -19.35
C ARG A 435 -0.60 21.35 -18.17
N ASP A 436 -0.60 22.03 -17.04
CA ASP A 436 -0.02 21.63 -15.76
C ASP A 436 -1.09 21.99 -14.70
N THR A 437 -1.96 21.02 -14.41
CA THR A 437 -3.22 21.23 -13.69
C THR A 437 -3.01 21.54 -12.20
N ASP A 438 -1.93 21.04 -11.57
CA ASP A 438 -1.59 21.33 -10.18
C ASP A 438 -0.47 22.37 -9.98
N SER A 439 0.16 22.79 -11.08
CA SER A 439 1.23 23.80 -11.14
C SER A 439 2.52 23.39 -10.44
N ASP A 440 2.89 22.10 -10.51
CA ASP A 440 4.16 21.58 -10.00
C ASP A 440 5.35 21.78 -10.96
N GLY A 441 5.08 22.02 -12.25
CA GLY A 441 6.05 22.21 -13.32
C GLY A 441 6.22 21.05 -14.31
N ILE A 442 5.42 19.98 -14.19
CA ILE A 442 5.30 18.87 -15.13
C ILE A 442 3.95 18.96 -15.85
N MET A 443 3.89 18.63 -17.15
CA MET A 443 2.62 18.68 -17.89
C MET A 443 1.78 17.44 -17.59
N ASP A 444 0.45 17.58 -17.62
CA ASP A 444 -0.53 16.53 -17.30
C ASP A 444 -0.28 15.21 -18.07
N SER A 445 0.26 15.28 -19.30
CA SER A 445 0.62 14.12 -20.13
C SER A 445 1.86 13.33 -19.66
N ASP A 446 2.78 13.98 -18.96
CA ASP A 446 4.04 13.39 -18.41
C ASP A 446 3.96 13.18 -16.88
N ASP A 447 2.93 13.70 -16.22
CA ASP A 447 2.73 13.63 -14.77
C ASP A 447 2.16 12.26 -14.32
N ALA A 448 2.86 11.62 -13.38
CA ALA A 448 2.44 10.36 -12.77
C ALA A 448 1.72 10.55 -11.42
N CYS A 449 1.68 11.77 -10.88
CA CYS A 449 1.12 12.12 -9.57
C CYS A 449 0.19 13.36 -9.62
N PRO A 450 -0.90 13.32 -10.40
CA PRO A 450 -1.81 14.45 -10.58
C PRO A 450 -2.46 14.91 -9.27
N GLY A 451 -2.28 16.20 -8.97
CA GLY A 451 -2.75 16.83 -7.74
C GLY A 451 -1.67 16.98 -6.67
N THR A 452 -0.39 16.94 -7.04
CA THR A 452 0.73 17.19 -6.14
C THR A 452 0.65 18.61 -5.54
N PRO A 453 0.76 18.78 -4.21
CA PRO A 453 0.59 20.09 -3.60
C PRO A 453 1.61 21.14 -4.07
N ILE A 454 1.11 22.23 -4.65
CA ILE A 454 1.93 23.33 -5.18
C ILE A 454 3.03 23.82 -4.21
N GLY A 455 4.26 23.86 -4.72
CA GLY A 455 5.44 24.28 -3.96
C GLY A 455 6.18 23.15 -3.23
N ASN A 456 5.73 21.90 -3.35
CA ASN A 456 6.55 20.73 -3.05
C ASN A 456 7.73 20.62 -4.03
N ASN A 457 8.77 19.86 -3.66
CA ASN A 457 9.84 19.51 -4.58
C ASN A 457 9.49 18.18 -5.25
N VAL A 458 9.22 18.22 -6.55
CA VAL A 458 8.83 17.04 -7.33
C VAL A 458 10.01 16.41 -8.06
N ASN A 459 9.85 15.14 -8.44
CA ASN A 459 10.81 14.41 -9.27
C ASN A 459 10.54 14.62 -10.77
N GLU A 460 11.17 13.81 -11.64
CA GLU A 460 11.04 13.93 -13.10
C GLU A 460 9.64 13.52 -13.65
N VAL A 461 8.70 13.09 -12.80
CA VAL A 461 7.34 12.63 -13.18
C VAL A 461 6.25 13.20 -12.24
N GLY A 462 6.44 14.42 -11.72
CA GLY A 462 5.47 15.19 -10.93
C GLY A 462 5.30 14.74 -9.47
N CYS A 463 5.94 13.65 -9.07
CA CYS A 463 5.73 13.10 -7.73
C CYS A 463 6.59 13.79 -6.68
N ALA A 464 5.94 14.22 -5.59
CA ALA A 464 6.60 14.66 -4.35
C ALA A 464 6.84 13.51 -3.36
N ASP A 465 7.72 13.75 -2.39
CA ASP A 465 7.77 13.03 -1.11
C ASP A 465 6.75 13.71 -0.17
N LEU A 466 5.71 12.98 0.24
CA LEU A 466 4.54 13.54 0.93
C LEU A 466 4.56 13.36 2.46
N ASP A 467 5.29 12.38 2.99
CA ASP A 467 5.43 12.15 4.43
C ASP A 467 6.81 12.55 5.00
N GLY A 468 7.78 12.78 4.12
CA GLY A 468 9.13 13.26 4.42
C GLY A 468 10.12 12.15 4.74
N ASP A 469 9.87 10.91 4.33
CA ASP A 469 10.75 9.77 4.58
C ASP A 469 11.94 9.67 3.61
N GLY A 470 11.90 10.40 2.49
CA GLY A 470 12.91 10.41 1.42
C GLY A 470 12.54 9.60 0.18
N VAL A 471 11.35 9.01 0.10
CA VAL A 471 10.83 8.24 -1.04
C VAL A 471 9.67 9.00 -1.70
N PHE A 472 9.72 9.12 -3.03
CA PHE A 472 8.67 9.82 -3.80
C PHE A 472 7.43 8.95 -3.97
N SER A 473 6.23 9.55 -3.93
CA SER A 473 4.95 8.83 -3.86
C SER A 473 4.63 7.89 -5.03
N ASN A 474 5.32 7.96 -6.18
CA ASN A 474 5.18 6.97 -7.25
C ASN A 474 5.91 5.63 -7.01
N VAL A 475 6.85 5.60 -6.06
CA VAL A 475 7.66 4.41 -5.72
C VAL A 475 7.60 4.05 -4.23
N ASP A 476 6.80 4.80 -3.48
CA ASP A 476 6.49 4.58 -2.07
C ASP A 476 5.25 3.67 -1.92
N ASN A 477 5.43 2.56 -1.22
CA ASN A 477 4.36 1.61 -0.89
C ASN A 477 3.69 1.91 0.47
N CYS A 478 4.19 2.88 1.23
CA CYS A 478 3.94 3.12 2.65
C CYS A 478 3.81 4.63 2.96
N SER A 479 2.90 5.31 2.27
CA SER A 479 2.62 6.76 2.28
C SER A 479 2.19 7.43 3.60
N ASP A 480 2.53 6.85 4.74
CA ASP A 480 2.29 7.36 6.08
C ASP A 480 3.44 7.05 7.06
N THR A 481 4.66 6.90 6.54
CA THR A 481 5.86 6.60 7.31
C THR A 481 6.18 7.71 8.30
N LYS A 482 6.17 7.34 9.58
CA LYS A 482 6.34 8.27 10.68
C LYS A 482 7.77 8.77 10.74
N SER A 483 7.92 10.09 10.87
CA SER A 483 9.17 10.74 11.27
C SER A 483 9.87 10.00 12.43
N LYS A 484 11.20 9.96 12.39
CA LYS A 484 12.06 9.19 13.32
C LYS A 484 11.93 7.66 13.20
N TRP A 485 11.57 7.15 12.03
CA TRP A 485 11.75 5.74 11.64
C TRP A 485 12.59 5.64 10.39
N THR A 486 13.30 4.54 10.22
CA THR A 486 14.08 4.28 8.99
C THR A 486 13.20 3.56 7.96
N PRO A 487 12.86 4.19 6.83
CA PRO A 487 12.21 3.50 5.72
C PRO A 487 13.19 2.58 4.98
N ASP A 488 12.63 1.60 4.26
CA ASP A 488 13.37 0.82 3.28
C ASP A 488 13.35 1.50 1.89
N THR A 489 13.78 0.78 0.85
CA THR A 489 13.83 1.30 -0.52
C THR A 489 12.46 1.51 -1.18
N ALA A 490 11.38 1.16 -0.49
CA ALA A 490 9.99 1.30 -0.95
C ALA A 490 9.15 2.15 0.03
N GLY A 491 9.80 2.98 0.84
CA GLY A 491 9.16 3.88 1.82
C GLY A 491 8.67 3.19 3.10
N CYS A 492 8.90 1.88 3.27
CA CYS A 492 8.28 1.14 4.36
C CYS A 492 9.20 1.00 5.59
N ALA A 493 8.74 1.50 6.74
CA ALA A 493 9.42 1.27 8.02
C ALA A 493 9.06 -0.09 8.65
N VAL A 494 9.90 -0.54 9.60
CA VAL A 494 9.76 -1.86 10.27
C VAL A 494 8.41 -2.05 11.01
N TYR A 495 7.66 -1.00 11.32
CA TYR A 495 6.33 -1.11 11.93
C TYR A 495 5.17 -1.26 10.92
N GLN A 496 5.37 -0.90 9.64
CA GLN A 496 4.43 -1.18 8.56
C GLN A 496 4.60 -2.61 8.02
N MET A 497 5.79 -3.20 8.15
CA MET A 497 6.06 -4.56 7.67
C MET A 497 5.21 -5.65 8.36
N PRO A 498 4.77 -6.69 7.61
CA PRO A 498 3.99 -7.80 8.16
C PRO A 498 4.85 -8.80 8.95
N VAL A 499 4.33 -9.26 10.09
CA VAL A 499 4.99 -10.29 10.91
C VAL A 499 4.85 -11.68 10.28
N SER A 500 5.96 -12.38 10.08
CA SER A 500 5.98 -13.76 9.54
C SER A 500 5.30 -14.78 10.46
N TRP A 501 4.65 -15.80 9.88
CA TRP A 501 3.99 -16.88 10.60
C TRP A 501 4.98 -17.78 11.39
N LYS A 502 4.60 -18.24 12.59
CA LYS A 502 5.37 -19.19 13.41
C LYS A 502 4.56 -20.47 13.65
N GLU A 503 5.14 -21.61 13.30
CA GLU A 503 4.43 -22.92 13.32
C GLU A 503 4.20 -23.51 14.72
N THR A 504 4.87 -23.00 15.75
CA THR A 504 4.87 -23.57 17.10
C THR A 504 4.29 -22.63 18.14
N GLY A 505 3.60 -23.18 19.13
CA GLY A 505 3.21 -22.49 20.36
C GLY A 505 1.86 -22.97 20.90
N HIS A 506 1.68 -22.92 22.21
CA HIS A 506 0.46 -23.40 22.88
C HIS A 506 -0.29 -22.28 23.60
N GLY A 507 0.13 -21.03 23.36
CA GLY A 507 -0.29 -19.83 24.07
C GLY A 507 -0.28 -19.98 25.58
N ASN A 508 0.61 -20.80 26.16
CA ASN A 508 0.61 -21.11 27.60
C ASN A 508 1.90 -20.70 28.33
N GLY A 509 3.00 -20.54 27.59
CA GLY A 509 4.25 -20.00 28.10
C GLY A 509 4.29 -18.47 28.08
N ARG A 510 5.39 -17.94 28.61
CA ARG A 510 5.77 -16.53 28.54
C ARG A 510 5.95 -16.10 27.08
N MET A 511 5.17 -15.14 26.59
CA MET A 511 5.18 -14.69 25.19
C MET A 511 4.97 -15.84 24.17
N ASP A 512 4.36 -16.93 24.61
CA ASP A 512 4.14 -18.12 23.80
C ASP A 512 3.10 -17.82 22.72
N THR A 513 3.42 -18.23 21.50
CA THR A 513 2.60 -18.01 20.32
C THR A 513 1.46 -19.01 20.28
N VAL A 514 0.46 -18.74 19.44
CA VAL A 514 -0.71 -19.61 19.25
C VAL A 514 -0.50 -20.37 17.95
N ALA A 515 -0.26 -21.68 18.03
CA ALA A 515 -0.18 -22.51 16.82
C ALA A 515 -1.50 -22.50 16.04
N HIS A 516 -1.44 -22.98 14.79
CA HIS A 516 -2.59 -23.05 13.90
C HIS A 516 -3.84 -23.69 14.55
N PHE A 517 -5.00 -23.12 14.24
CA PHE A 517 -6.31 -23.69 14.48
C PHE A 517 -7.26 -23.31 13.34
N SER A 518 -8.30 -24.11 13.17
CA SER A 518 -9.39 -23.85 12.23
C SER A 518 -10.72 -23.87 12.97
N LEU A 519 -11.64 -22.97 12.62
CA LEU A 519 -12.95 -22.82 13.24
C LEU A 519 -14.05 -22.89 12.17
N PRO A 520 -15.00 -23.84 12.26
CA PRO A 520 -16.23 -23.78 11.46
C PRO A 520 -17.02 -22.51 11.82
N THR A 521 -17.35 -21.70 10.82
CA THR A 521 -18.22 -20.53 10.95
C THR A 521 -19.54 -20.76 10.22
N LEU A 522 -20.48 -19.81 10.32
CA LEU A 522 -21.74 -19.87 9.58
C LEU A 522 -21.54 -19.81 8.05
N ASP A 523 -20.44 -19.19 7.60
CA ASP A 523 -20.20 -18.84 6.19
C ASP A 523 -19.07 -19.69 5.55
N GLY A 524 -18.33 -20.49 6.34
CA GLY A 524 -17.25 -21.36 5.85
C GLY A 524 -16.46 -22.00 6.98
N THR A 525 -15.24 -22.49 6.69
CA THR A 525 -14.27 -22.83 7.75
C THR A 525 -13.14 -21.80 7.69
N TRP A 526 -12.94 -21.07 8.78
CA TRP A 526 -11.89 -20.07 8.90
C TRP A 526 -10.60 -20.71 9.42
N SER A 527 -9.44 -20.38 8.82
CA SER A 527 -8.13 -20.99 9.09
C SER A 527 -7.12 -19.94 9.53
N PHE A 528 -6.68 -19.98 10.80
CA PHE A 528 -5.77 -18.95 11.34
C PHE A 528 -4.44 -18.83 10.59
N ARG A 529 -3.98 -19.90 9.91
CA ARG A 529 -2.71 -19.89 9.16
C ARG A 529 -2.87 -19.36 7.73
N ASN A 530 -4.02 -19.62 7.10
CA ASN A 530 -4.29 -19.14 5.74
C ASN A 530 -4.67 -17.65 5.75
N GLU A 531 -5.26 -17.19 6.86
CA GLU A 531 -5.80 -15.85 7.07
C GLU A 531 -4.79 -14.94 7.81
N TRP A 532 -3.53 -15.37 7.91
CA TRP A 532 -2.47 -14.63 8.56
C TRP A 532 -1.73 -13.74 7.56
N ASN A 533 -1.92 -12.44 7.67
CA ASN A 533 -1.19 -11.43 6.90
C ASN A 533 -0.10 -10.70 7.70
N GLY A 534 0.12 -11.03 8.98
CA GLY A 534 1.09 -10.36 9.84
C GLY A 534 0.71 -8.95 10.31
N ASN A 535 -0.47 -8.46 9.92
CA ASN A 535 -0.95 -7.10 10.16
C ASN A 535 -2.17 -7.06 11.08
N ASP A 536 -3.01 -8.10 11.07
CA ASP A 536 -4.24 -8.15 11.85
C ASP A 536 -4.06 -8.56 13.33
N VAL A 537 -5.05 -8.20 14.15
CA VAL A 537 -5.22 -8.59 15.55
C VAL A 537 -6.57 -9.30 15.74
N TYR A 538 -6.65 -10.31 16.61
CA TYR A 538 -7.80 -11.22 16.65
C TYR A 538 -8.44 -11.24 18.03
N ILE A 539 -9.73 -10.87 18.12
CA ILE A 539 -10.49 -10.72 19.37
C ILE A 539 -11.60 -11.78 19.45
N PHE A 540 -11.56 -12.64 20.46
CA PHE A 540 -12.47 -13.76 20.64
C PHE A 540 -13.38 -13.58 21.84
N LEU A 541 -14.69 -13.66 21.59
CA LEU A 541 -15.75 -13.42 22.55
C LEU A 541 -16.67 -14.64 22.62
N PHE A 542 -16.67 -15.34 23.75
CA PHE A 542 -17.46 -16.57 23.90
C PHE A 542 -18.60 -16.42 24.90
N LYS A 543 -19.80 -16.84 24.48
CA LYS A 543 -20.95 -17.00 25.36
C LYS A 543 -20.82 -18.24 26.25
N TYR A 544 -21.25 -18.13 27.50
CA TYR A 544 -21.39 -19.26 28.41
C TYR A 544 -22.58 -19.06 29.36
N THR A 545 -23.39 -20.11 29.53
CA THR A 545 -24.51 -20.22 30.46
C THR A 545 -24.43 -21.52 31.25
N ASP A 546 -24.27 -21.41 32.57
CA ASP A 546 -24.25 -22.58 33.46
C ASP A 546 -25.64 -23.24 33.62
N SER A 547 -25.65 -24.41 34.26
CA SER A 547 -26.88 -25.19 34.52
C SER A 547 -27.93 -24.50 35.40
N SER A 548 -27.61 -23.35 36.02
CA SER A 548 -28.54 -22.52 36.79
C SER A 548 -29.10 -21.33 35.99
N GLY A 549 -28.63 -21.11 34.76
CA GLY A 549 -28.94 -19.95 33.93
C GLY A 549 -28.05 -18.73 34.21
N SER A 550 -26.97 -18.89 34.99
CA SER A 550 -26.00 -17.84 35.29
C SER A 550 -24.86 -17.89 34.28
N GLY A 551 -24.34 -16.73 33.85
CA GLY A 551 -23.36 -16.63 32.78
C GLY A 551 -23.19 -15.20 32.28
N ASN A 552 -22.48 -15.00 31.17
CA ASN A 552 -22.24 -13.68 30.58
C ASN A 552 -23.37 -13.17 29.67
N ASN A 553 -24.60 -13.68 29.86
CA ASN A 553 -25.77 -13.33 29.05
C ASN A 553 -26.09 -11.82 29.04
N GLY A 554 -25.75 -11.08 30.09
CA GLY A 554 -25.86 -9.61 30.13
C GLY A 554 -24.91 -8.92 29.14
N ASP A 555 -23.64 -9.32 29.15
CA ASP A 555 -22.62 -8.78 28.26
C ASP A 555 -22.93 -9.18 26.80
N TRP A 556 -23.26 -10.45 26.56
CA TRP A 556 -23.59 -10.97 25.22
C TRP A 556 -24.82 -10.32 24.57
N SER A 557 -25.79 -9.89 25.37
CA SER A 557 -27.00 -9.22 24.87
C SER A 557 -26.85 -7.70 24.69
N SER A 558 -25.68 -7.14 25.02
CA SER A 558 -25.37 -5.73 24.78
C SER A 558 -25.19 -5.43 23.28
N ASN A 559 -25.58 -4.23 22.86
CA ASN A 559 -25.58 -3.82 21.44
C ASN A 559 -24.14 -3.84 20.85
N PRO A 560 -23.83 -4.71 19.88
CA PRO A 560 -22.48 -4.82 19.31
C PRO A 560 -21.94 -3.52 18.71
N GLY A 561 -22.81 -2.66 18.18
CA GLY A 561 -22.41 -1.55 17.31
C GLY A 561 -21.57 -0.46 17.98
N SER A 562 -21.57 -0.33 19.31
CA SER A 562 -20.70 0.63 20.01
C SER A 562 -19.26 0.13 20.17
N MET A 563 -19.07 -1.19 20.21
CA MET A 563 -17.76 -1.84 20.26
C MET A 563 -17.19 -2.00 18.85
N ILE A 564 -17.99 -2.43 17.86
CA ILE A 564 -17.52 -2.61 16.46
C ILE A 564 -16.94 -1.30 15.92
N ARG A 565 -17.61 -0.16 16.13
CA ARG A 565 -17.14 1.17 15.69
C ARG A 565 -15.87 1.68 16.40
N GLN A 566 -15.38 0.98 17.41
CA GLN A 566 -14.15 1.30 18.13
C GLN A 566 -13.03 0.29 17.89
N LEU A 567 -13.30 -0.81 17.16
CA LEU A 567 -12.25 -1.70 16.71
C LEU A 567 -11.39 -1.00 15.65
N PRO A 568 -10.05 -1.18 15.66
CA PRO A 568 -9.19 -0.70 14.59
C PRO A 568 -9.40 -1.54 13.32
N ASP A 569 -9.04 -0.98 12.18
CA ASP A 569 -9.38 -1.54 10.86
C ASP A 569 -8.69 -2.88 10.56
N ASN A 570 -7.60 -3.19 11.27
CA ASN A 570 -6.90 -4.48 11.24
C ASN A 570 -7.43 -5.51 12.28
N ALA A 571 -8.61 -5.28 12.88
CA ALA A 571 -9.16 -6.22 13.86
C ALA A 571 -10.09 -7.27 13.23
N HIS A 572 -9.89 -8.52 13.61
CA HIS A 572 -10.83 -9.61 13.39
C HIS A 572 -11.59 -9.92 14.69
N LEU A 573 -12.90 -10.14 14.58
CA LEU A 573 -13.81 -10.27 15.70
C LEU A 573 -14.56 -11.61 15.63
N PHE A 574 -14.39 -12.47 16.64
CA PHE A 574 -14.99 -13.80 16.68
C PHE A 574 -16.05 -13.91 17.76
N TYR A 575 -17.25 -14.32 17.37
CA TYR A 575 -18.34 -14.69 18.27
C TYR A 575 -18.51 -16.21 18.29
N GLY A 576 -18.37 -16.82 19.48
CA GLY A 576 -18.58 -18.25 19.70
C GLY A 576 -19.38 -18.54 20.97
N SER A 577 -19.64 -19.82 21.26
CA SER A 577 -20.41 -20.23 22.44
C SER A 577 -19.97 -21.60 22.97
N PHE A 578 -19.94 -21.72 24.30
CA PHE A 578 -19.75 -22.98 25.03
C PHE A 578 -21.08 -23.67 25.36
N ASP A 579 -22.21 -23.07 25.00
CA ASP A 579 -23.53 -23.63 25.27
C ASP A 579 -23.93 -24.65 24.20
N ASN A 580 -24.71 -25.66 24.57
CA ASN A 580 -25.32 -26.61 23.62
C ASN A 580 -26.20 -25.93 22.55
N SER A 581 -26.52 -24.65 22.73
CA SER A 581 -27.24 -23.76 21.82
C SER A 581 -26.33 -22.97 20.86
N TYR A 582 -25.03 -23.28 20.77
CA TYR A 582 -24.01 -22.46 20.10
C TYR A 582 -24.45 -21.87 18.76
N ARG A 583 -24.96 -22.71 17.84
CA ARG A 583 -25.45 -22.28 16.52
C ARG A 583 -26.51 -21.19 16.60
N SER A 584 -27.52 -21.39 17.45
CA SER A 584 -28.59 -20.39 17.64
C SER A 584 -28.12 -19.14 18.39
N ASP A 585 -27.10 -19.26 19.24
CA ASP A 585 -26.50 -18.13 19.94
C ASP A 585 -25.74 -17.21 18.98
N VAL A 586 -24.91 -17.78 18.10
CA VAL A 586 -24.13 -17.02 17.11
C VAL A 586 -25.00 -16.48 15.97
N GLN A 587 -26.02 -17.21 15.52
CA GLN A 587 -27.04 -16.69 14.60
C GLN A 587 -27.82 -15.51 15.21
N GLY A 588 -28.16 -15.59 16.50
CA GLY A 588 -28.76 -14.47 17.22
C GLY A 588 -27.82 -13.26 17.32
N ARG A 589 -26.51 -13.50 17.43
CA ARG A 589 -25.48 -12.44 17.45
C ARG A 589 -25.26 -11.81 16.07
N GLN A 590 -25.24 -12.60 15.00
CA GLN A 590 -25.17 -12.12 13.62
C GLN A 590 -26.33 -11.17 13.30
N ALA A 591 -27.55 -11.58 13.63
CA ALA A 591 -28.73 -10.71 13.50
C ALA A 591 -28.61 -9.44 14.36
N ALA A 592 -28.02 -9.51 15.56
CA ALA A 592 -27.81 -8.32 16.40
C ALA A 592 -26.76 -7.35 15.83
N VAL A 593 -25.75 -7.86 15.11
CA VAL A 593 -24.75 -7.04 14.40
C VAL A 593 -25.38 -6.35 13.19
N GLN A 594 -26.08 -7.10 12.34
CA GLN A 594 -26.79 -6.56 11.16
C GLN A 594 -27.81 -5.47 11.53
N ASN A 595 -28.54 -5.64 12.65
CA ASN A 595 -29.46 -4.61 13.15
C ASN A 595 -28.76 -3.38 13.78
N ALA A 596 -27.44 -3.42 13.99
CA ALA A 596 -26.67 -2.37 14.67
C ALA A 596 -25.72 -1.58 13.76
N LEU A 597 -25.43 -2.10 12.56
CA LEU A 597 -24.59 -1.48 11.53
C LEU A 597 -25.47 -0.91 10.40
N ASN A 598 -24.91 0.01 9.61
CA ASN A 598 -25.49 0.47 8.34
C ASN A 598 -24.79 -0.21 7.14
N PRO A 599 -25.33 -0.15 5.91
CA PRO A 599 -24.78 -0.91 4.78
C PRO A 599 -23.30 -0.65 4.46
N ALA A 600 -22.79 0.58 4.68
CA ALA A 600 -21.38 0.88 4.47
C ALA A 600 -20.49 0.33 5.61
N GLU A 601 -21.02 0.27 6.84
CA GLU A 601 -20.36 -0.40 7.97
C GLU A 601 -20.39 -1.93 7.80
N GLU A 602 -21.48 -2.49 7.30
CA GLU A 602 -21.57 -3.93 6.99
C GLU A 602 -20.54 -4.34 5.94
N LEU A 603 -20.40 -3.56 4.85
CA LEU A 603 -19.37 -3.78 3.83
C LEU A 603 -17.94 -3.64 4.39
N LYS A 604 -17.68 -2.63 5.23
CA LYS A 604 -16.36 -2.44 5.88
C LYS A 604 -15.96 -3.63 6.77
N TRP A 605 -16.93 -4.27 7.43
CA TRP A 605 -16.70 -5.37 8.37
C TRP A 605 -16.98 -6.76 7.77
N GLU A 606 -17.29 -6.82 6.47
CA GLU A 606 -17.39 -8.06 5.70
C GLU A 606 -16.05 -8.81 5.78
N ASN A 607 -16.11 -10.14 5.96
CA ASN A 607 -14.95 -11.02 6.20
C ASN A 607 -14.11 -10.74 7.48
N ARG A 608 -14.38 -9.67 8.25
CA ARG A 608 -13.69 -9.39 9.52
C ARG A 608 -14.46 -9.81 10.78
N ILE A 609 -15.79 -10.00 10.69
CA ILE A 609 -16.62 -10.50 11.80
C ILE A 609 -17.06 -11.95 11.55
N HIS A 610 -16.66 -12.84 12.46
CA HIS A 610 -16.75 -14.29 12.33
C HIS A 610 -17.72 -14.89 13.37
N TYR A 611 -18.59 -15.79 12.93
CA TYR A 611 -19.62 -16.43 13.76
C TYR A 611 -19.39 -17.94 13.83
N ILE A 612 -18.82 -18.42 14.93
CA ILE A 612 -18.34 -19.80 15.06
C ILE A 612 -19.51 -20.78 15.27
N ASP A 613 -19.73 -21.67 14.30
CA ASP A 613 -20.75 -22.72 14.33
C ASP A 613 -20.21 -24.04 14.93
N GLN A 614 -19.53 -23.92 16.08
CA GLN A 614 -18.99 -25.04 16.85
C GLN A 614 -19.18 -24.80 18.35
N ASP A 615 -19.39 -25.87 19.11
CA ASP A 615 -19.25 -25.86 20.57
C ASP A 615 -17.78 -25.63 20.94
N MET A 616 -17.47 -24.48 21.54
CA MET A 616 -16.10 -24.09 21.87
C MET A 616 -15.40 -25.01 22.89
N SER A 617 -16.14 -25.86 23.62
CA SER A 617 -15.54 -26.91 24.46
C SER A 617 -14.92 -28.06 23.65
N THR A 618 -15.19 -28.10 22.34
CA THR A 618 -14.65 -29.09 21.37
C THR A 618 -13.62 -28.49 20.41
N ALA A 619 -13.22 -27.22 20.61
CA ALA A 619 -12.18 -26.59 19.81
C ALA A 619 -10.83 -27.34 19.92
N SER A 620 -10.03 -27.27 18.86
CA SER A 620 -8.75 -27.99 18.73
C SER A 620 -7.69 -27.10 18.09
N GLY A 621 -6.44 -27.57 17.98
CA GLY A 621 -5.30 -26.74 17.61
C GLY A 621 -5.01 -25.68 18.70
N GLY A 622 -4.32 -24.59 18.32
CA GLY A 622 -3.95 -23.53 19.26
C GLY A 622 -5.12 -22.93 20.07
N MET A 623 -6.29 -22.76 19.45
CA MET A 623 -7.50 -22.28 20.17
C MET A 623 -8.00 -23.29 21.21
N GLY A 624 -7.95 -24.59 20.90
CA GLY A 624 -8.25 -25.64 21.88
C GLY A 624 -7.27 -25.64 23.05
N ASP A 625 -5.97 -25.47 22.77
CA ASP A 625 -4.94 -25.37 23.80
C ASP A 625 -5.16 -24.13 24.69
N LEU A 626 -5.40 -22.95 24.11
CA LEU A 626 -5.71 -21.72 24.85
C LEU A 626 -6.88 -21.91 25.83
N ILE A 627 -8.02 -22.40 25.33
CA ILE A 627 -9.23 -22.59 26.12
C ILE A 627 -8.97 -23.51 27.33
N ASN A 628 -8.29 -24.63 27.09
CA ASN A 628 -7.94 -25.59 28.15
C ASN A 628 -6.92 -25.01 29.15
N ASN A 629 -5.95 -24.22 28.69
CA ASN A 629 -4.84 -23.71 29.50
C ASN A 629 -5.22 -22.48 30.36
N TRP A 630 -6.24 -21.70 29.97
CA TRP A 630 -6.58 -20.41 30.60
C TRP A 630 -7.91 -20.45 31.35
N ASN A 631 -8.93 -21.17 30.85
CA ASN A 631 -10.28 -21.24 31.42
C ASN A 631 -10.98 -19.86 31.54
N THR A 632 -10.77 -18.98 30.56
CA THR A 632 -11.41 -17.66 30.43
C THR A 632 -12.47 -17.68 29.31
N LEU A 633 -13.22 -16.58 29.13
CA LEU A 633 -14.24 -16.45 28.07
C LEU A 633 -13.84 -15.46 26.95
N TYR A 634 -12.79 -14.68 27.17
CA TYR A 634 -12.40 -13.53 26.36
C TYR A 634 -10.90 -13.58 26.11
N TYR A 635 -10.50 -13.60 24.84
CA TYR A 635 -9.10 -13.74 24.42
C TYR A 635 -8.77 -12.70 23.34
N GLY A 636 -7.56 -12.18 23.35
CA GLY A 636 -6.99 -11.44 22.23
C GLY A 636 -5.70 -12.12 21.74
N ILE A 637 -5.43 -12.08 20.43
CA ILE A 637 -4.14 -12.48 19.84
C ILE A 637 -3.54 -11.26 19.15
N ASP A 638 -2.30 -10.91 19.51
CA ASP A 638 -1.58 -9.76 18.94
C ASP A 638 -0.88 -10.08 17.59
N ARG A 639 -0.39 -9.04 16.90
CA ARG A 639 0.35 -9.16 15.63
C ARG A 639 1.59 -10.06 15.70
N PHE A 640 2.07 -10.42 16.89
CA PHE A 640 3.21 -11.32 17.08
C PHE A 640 2.78 -12.79 17.29
N GLN A 641 1.49 -13.09 17.12
CA GLN A 641 0.81 -14.37 17.35
C GLN A 641 0.63 -14.76 18.81
N ARG A 642 0.73 -13.82 19.76
CA ARG A 642 0.70 -14.13 21.19
C ARG A 642 -0.68 -13.86 21.77
N ALA A 643 -1.20 -14.82 22.52
CA ALA A 643 -2.47 -14.66 23.21
C ALA A 643 -2.32 -13.90 24.53
N ARG A 644 -3.29 -13.04 24.84
CA ARG A 644 -3.50 -12.47 26.17
C ARG A 644 -4.97 -12.51 26.57
N GLU A 645 -5.22 -12.35 27.87
CA GLU A 645 -6.56 -12.22 28.42
C GLU A 645 -6.99 -10.77 28.27
N ILE A 646 -8.22 -10.54 27.85
CA ILE A 646 -8.80 -9.19 27.67
C ILE A 646 -8.89 -8.37 28.97
N GLY A 647 -8.69 -8.99 30.14
CA GLY A 647 -8.73 -8.32 31.43
C GLY A 647 -10.13 -7.91 31.88
N SER A 648 -10.24 -6.74 32.51
CA SER A 648 -11.46 -6.23 33.12
C SER A 648 -12.30 -5.38 32.17
N ILE A 649 -13.47 -5.92 31.80
CA ILE A 649 -14.54 -5.17 31.10
C ILE A 649 -15.44 -4.36 32.06
N TYR A 650 -15.10 -4.27 33.35
CA TYR A 650 -15.88 -3.47 34.30
C TYR A 650 -15.55 -1.99 34.17
N ALA A 651 -16.53 -1.20 33.73
CA ALA A 651 -16.44 0.25 33.64
C ALA A 651 -16.72 0.89 35.00
N TRP A 652 -15.67 1.40 35.63
CA TRP A 652 -15.73 2.07 36.95
C TRP A 652 -16.62 3.32 36.96
N THR A 653 -16.80 3.95 35.79
CA THR A 653 -17.61 5.16 35.58
C THR A 653 -19.12 4.89 35.66
N SER A 654 -19.59 3.80 35.04
CA SER A 654 -20.99 3.36 35.03
C SER A 654 -21.34 2.39 36.17
N GLN A 655 -20.34 1.77 36.78
CA GLN A 655 -20.44 0.66 37.74
C GLN A 655 -21.12 -0.60 37.15
N SER A 656 -20.98 -0.80 35.85
CA SER A 656 -21.40 -2.01 35.12
C SER A 656 -20.29 -2.50 34.21
N ASN A 657 -20.47 -3.67 33.61
CA ASN A 657 -19.63 -4.05 32.46
C ASN A 657 -19.90 -3.10 31.28
N ASP A 658 -18.87 -2.82 30.48
CA ASP A 658 -18.96 -2.14 29.20
C ASP A 658 -18.21 -2.98 28.16
N ILE A 659 -18.92 -3.37 27.10
CA ILE A 659 -18.38 -4.23 26.05
C ILE A 659 -17.38 -3.51 25.14
N THR A 660 -17.32 -2.17 25.17
CA THR A 660 -16.37 -1.39 24.35
C THR A 660 -14.91 -1.64 24.77
N HIS A 661 -14.69 -2.06 26.02
CA HIS A 661 -13.40 -2.53 26.53
C HIS A 661 -12.78 -3.64 25.67
N TRP A 662 -13.60 -4.48 25.01
CA TRP A 662 -13.09 -5.48 24.05
C TRP A 662 -12.33 -4.87 22.87
N ALA A 663 -12.70 -3.66 22.44
CA ALA A 663 -12.00 -2.95 21.36
C ALA A 663 -10.72 -2.24 21.86
N TYR A 664 -10.66 -1.86 23.15
CA TYR A 664 -9.47 -1.26 23.73
C TYR A 664 -8.28 -2.22 23.78
N GLU A 665 -8.51 -3.53 23.88
CA GLU A 665 -7.43 -4.53 23.81
C GLU A 665 -6.76 -4.54 22.43
N ALA A 666 -7.55 -4.52 21.34
CA ALA A 666 -7.03 -4.44 19.97
C ALA A 666 -6.27 -3.13 19.71
N ARG A 667 -6.79 -2.01 20.22
CA ARG A 667 -6.13 -0.69 20.14
C ARG A 667 -4.80 -0.67 20.90
N MET A 668 -4.76 -1.26 22.10
CA MET A 668 -3.52 -1.43 22.88
C MET A 668 -2.47 -2.26 22.12
N TYR A 669 -2.87 -3.35 21.45
CA TYR A 669 -1.93 -4.14 20.63
C TYR A 669 -1.32 -3.33 19.47
N ASN A 670 -2.12 -2.46 18.83
CA ASN A 670 -1.62 -1.58 17.78
C ASN A 670 -0.67 -0.48 18.30
N TYR A 671 -0.77 -0.08 19.57
CA TYR A 671 0.22 0.80 20.22
C TYR A 671 1.49 0.04 20.67
N GLU A 672 1.32 -1.17 21.22
CA GLU A 672 2.44 -2.00 21.65
C GLU A 672 3.30 -2.50 20.48
N PHE A 673 2.72 -2.66 19.28
CA PHE A 673 3.46 -3.13 18.11
C PHE A 673 4.67 -2.25 17.73
N PRO A 674 4.52 -0.94 17.40
CA PRO A 674 5.65 -0.05 17.15
C PRO A 674 6.54 0.11 18.39
N THR A 675 5.97 0.06 19.60
CA THR A 675 6.73 0.09 20.86
C THR A 675 7.74 -1.07 20.96
N GLU A 676 7.39 -2.25 20.47
CA GLU A 676 8.24 -3.45 20.54
C GLU A 676 9.18 -3.59 19.33
N VAL A 677 8.72 -3.32 18.10
CA VAL A 677 9.60 -3.38 16.90
C VAL A 677 10.58 -2.20 16.80
N ARG A 678 10.52 -1.22 17.71
CA ARG A 678 11.47 -0.09 17.74
C ARG A 678 12.92 -0.52 17.85
N GLU A 679 13.19 -1.61 18.56
CA GLU A 679 14.56 -2.17 18.68
C GLU A 679 15.07 -2.81 17.37
N SER A 680 14.19 -3.14 16.43
CA SER A 680 14.55 -3.68 15.11
C SER A 680 14.67 -2.62 14.00
N ASP A 681 14.51 -1.34 14.33
CA ASP A 681 14.79 -0.25 13.37
C ASP A 681 16.31 -0.17 13.09
N PRO A 682 16.76 -0.18 11.82
CA PRO A 682 18.18 -0.17 11.45
C PRO A 682 19.01 0.99 12.03
N ASN A 683 18.40 2.13 12.34
CA ASN A 683 19.07 3.32 12.89
C ASN A 683 19.01 3.38 14.43
N VAL A 684 18.38 2.39 15.08
CA VAL A 684 18.28 2.30 16.54
C VAL A 684 19.36 1.40 17.14
N HIS A 685 20.23 1.99 17.95
CA HIS A 685 21.21 1.28 18.76
C HIS A 685 20.64 0.98 20.15
N SER A 686 20.25 -0.27 20.37
CA SER A 686 19.75 -0.76 21.67
C SER A 686 20.88 -1.09 22.65
N VAL A 687 20.77 -0.57 23.88
CA VAL A 687 21.63 -0.89 25.03
C VAL A 687 20.76 -1.38 26.19
N THR A 688 20.73 -2.68 26.41
CA THR A 688 19.95 -3.30 27.49
C THR A 688 20.55 -2.99 28.87
N ILE A 689 19.77 -2.29 29.71
CA ILE A 689 20.08 -2.11 31.13
C ILE A 689 19.66 -3.36 31.89
N VAL A 690 18.37 -3.72 31.78
CA VAL A 690 17.76 -4.85 32.48
C VAL A 690 17.18 -5.79 31.43
N ASP A 691 17.54 -7.06 31.49
CA ASP A 691 16.98 -8.09 30.61
C ASP A 691 16.21 -9.11 31.43
N GLU A 692 14.91 -9.26 31.15
CA GLU A 692 14.00 -10.24 31.74
C GLU A 692 14.19 -10.49 33.26
N THR A 693 14.49 -9.45 34.04
CA THR A 693 14.97 -9.63 35.41
C THR A 693 13.85 -9.48 36.43
N TRP A 694 13.79 -10.40 37.40
CA TRP A 694 12.76 -10.41 38.42
C TRP A 694 12.95 -9.29 39.47
N HIS A 695 11.98 -8.38 39.56
CA HIS A 695 11.85 -7.43 40.65
C HIS A 695 10.88 -7.94 41.72
N THR A 696 11.39 -8.10 42.94
CA THR A 696 10.71 -8.84 44.01
C THR A 696 9.49 -8.11 44.61
N GLY A 697 9.50 -6.78 44.65
CA GLY A 697 8.37 -5.90 44.98
C GLY A 697 7.52 -6.29 46.21
N GLY A 698 6.24 -5.93 46.17
CA GLY A 698 5.17 -6.54 46.96
C GLY A 698 4.68 -5.78 48.20
N TRP A 699 3.51 -6.20 48.69
CA TRP A 699 2.67 -5.61 49.76
C TRP A 699 3.38 -4.93 50.94
N ASN A 700 4.46 -5.51 51.47
CA ASN A 700 5.15 -4.97 52.65
C ASN A 700 6.31 -4.02 52.32
N SER A 701 6.66 -3.86 51.04
CA SER A 701 7.75 -2.99 50.59
C SER A 701 7.31 -1.54 50.35
N GLY A 702 6.04 -1.34 49.97
CA GLY A 702 5.52 -0.05 49.50
C GLY A 702 6.35 0.52 48.35
N TYR A 703 6.30 1.84 48.14
CA TYR A 703 7.13 2.57 47.17
C TYR A 703 8.66 2.46 47.39
N GLY A 704 9.11 1.70 48.40
CA GLY A 704 10.52 1.64 48.82
C GLY A 704 11.30 0.42 48.34
N SER A 705 10.69 -0.55 47.66
CA SER A 705 11.43 -1.67 47.06
C SER A 705 12.35 -1.18 45.95
N LYS A 706 13.58 -1.67 45.98
CA LYS A 706 14.71 -1.20 45.18
C LYS A 706 15.42 -2.38 44.55
N TYR A 707 15.61 -2.33 43.25
CA TYR A 707 16.54 -3.20 42.57
C TYR A 707 17.96 -2.61 42.72
N GLU A 708 18.97 -3.44 42.99
CA GLU A 708 20.32 -2.93 43.27
C GLU A 708 21.16 -2.74 42.00
N ASN A 709 21.68 -1.51 41.86
CA ASN A 709 22.84 -1.11 41.05
C ASN A 709 23.16 -1.97 39.82
N ILE A 710 22.41 -1.75 38.74
CA ILE A 710 22.79 -2.24 37.42
C ILE A 710 23.85 -1.30 36.84
N SER A 711 24.96 -1.81 36.35
CA SER A 711 25.97 -1.00 35.64
C SER A 711 26.13 -1.51 34.22
N MET A 712 26.06 -0.60 33.25
CA MET A 712 26.28 -0.88 31.83
C MET A 712 27.44 -0.06 31.29
N THR A 713 28.08 -0.57 30.23
CA THR A 713 29.10 0.18 29.49
C THR A 713 28.43 0.83 28.28
N LEU A 714 28.62 2.12 28.12
CA LEU A 714 28.04 2.88 27.02
C LEU A 714 28.89 2.79 25.73
N PRO A 715 28.28 2.91 24.54
CA PRO A 715 29.00 3.01 23.27
C PRO A 715 30.03 4.13 23.23
N SER A 716 30.97 4.03 22.28
CA SER A 716 32.04 5.02 22.10
C SER A 716 31.62 6.27 21.31
N ASN A 717 30.38 6.32 20.86
CA ASN A 717 29.80 7.32 19.95
C ASN A 717 28.42 7.81 20.41
N ILE A 718 28.12 7.81 21.72
CA ILE A 718 26.89 8.43 22.23
C ILE A 718 26.80 9.90 21.85
N SER A 719 27.93 10.58 21.74
CA SER A 719 28.04 11.95 21.26
C SER A 719 27.51 12.17 19.83
N THR A 720 27.35 11.12 19.00
CA THR A 720 26.81 11.26 17.63
C THR A 720 25.30 11.11 17.54
N TYR A 721 24.63 10.57 18.56
CA TYR A 721 23.17 10.43 18.56
C TYR A 721 22.51 11.75 18.97
N ASP A 722 21.35 12.08 18.42
CA ASP A 722 20.56 13.27 18.83
C ASP A 722 19.39 12.90 19.77
N THR A 723 19.00 11.62 19.78
CA THR A 723 17.79 11.12 20.42
C THR A 723 18.05 9.93 21.35
N LEU A 724 17.21 9.84 22.38
CA LEU A 724 17.25 8.76 23.37
C LEU A 724 15.84 8.41 23.83
N GLU A 725 15.48 7.16 23.63
CA GLU A 725 14.23 6.59 24.11
C GLU A 725 14.50 5.50 25.16
N VAL A 726 13.58 5.31 26.11
CA VAL A 726 13.61 4.17 27.03
C VAL A 726 12.49 3.21 26.67
N PHE A 727 12.85 2.00 26.24
CA PHE A 727 11.92 0.88 26.24
C PHE A 727 11.84 0.30 27.65
N HIS A 728 10.64 0.20 28.20
CA HIS A 728 10.38 -0.46 29.48
C HIS A 728 9.20 -1.43 29.33
N GLU A 729 9.45 -2.70 29.61
CA GLU A 729 8.42 -3.71 29.82
C GLU A 729 8.35 -4.06 31.31
N HIS A 730 7.15 -4.04 31.87
CA HIS A 730 6.83 -4.63 33.17
C HIS A 730 5.83 -5.77 32.98
N ALA A 731 6.32 -7.00 33.09
CA ALA A 731 5.61 -8.23 32.79
C ALA A 731 5.22 -9.00 34.07
N CYS A 732 4.05 -9.64 34.06
CA CYS A 732 3.57 -10.41 35.22
C CYS A 732 4.34 -11.74 35.39
N GLU A 733 4.26 -12.35 36.58
CA GLU A 733 4.95 -13.59 36.96
C GLU A 733 4.73 -14.73 35.95
N ASP A 734 3.47 -15.00 35.62
CA ASP A 734 3.09 -16.01 34.62
C ASP A 734 2.91 -15.41 33.20
N ARG A 735 3.13 -14.09 33.00
CA ARG A 735 2.59 -13.26 31.89
C ARG A 735 1.10 -13.53 31.57
N ARG A 736 0.33 -13.77 32.63
CA ARG A 736 -1.14 -13.91 32.61
C ARG A 736 -1.73 -12.86 33.54
N ASP A 737 -2.82 -12.23 33.13
CA ASP A 737 -3.46 -11.09 33.81
C ASP A 737 -4.28 -11.49 35.06
N ARG A 738 -3.78 -12.44 35.85
CA ARG A 738 -4.55 -13.05 36.94
C ARG A 738 -4.36 -12.37 38.30
N HIS A 739 -5.42 -11.73 38.77
CA HIS A 739 -5.55 -11.24 40.15
C HIS A 739 -5.75 -12.38 41.19
N SER A 740 -4.72 -13.21 41.44
CA SER A 740 -4.60 -14.08 42.63
C SER A 740 -3.24 -14.79 42.69
N GLU A 741 -2.52 -14.75 43.83
CA GLU A 741 -1.29 -15.52 44.20
C GLU A 741 -0.20 -15.79 43.12
N GLY A 742 -0.21 -15.10 41.97
CA GLY A 742 0.73 -15.34 40.85
C GLY A 742 0.67 -14.33 39.68
N GLY A 743 0.12 -13.12 39.88
CA GLY A 743 0.02 -12.09 38.82
C GLY A 743 0.63 -10.74 39.19
N CYS A 744 0.50 -9.74 38.30
CA CYS A 744 0.91 -8.36 38.54
C CYS A 744 0.23 -7.73 39.78
N HIS A 745 0.84 -6.72 40.38
CA HIS A 745 0.28 -6.08 41.58
C HIS A 745 -0.99 -5.28 41.26
N GLU A 746 -1.94 -5.31 42.18
CA GLU A 746 -3.29 -4.74 42.03
C GLU A 746 -3.37 -3.20 42.14
N TRP A 747 -2.24 -2.48 42.19
CA TRP A 747 -2.19 -1.03 42.47
C TRP A 747 -1.25 -0.29 41.51
N ASP A 748 -1.65 0.94 41.17
CA ASP A 748 -0.93 1.93 40.37
C ASP A 748 0.17 2.64 41.17
N TYR A 749 1.36 2.05 41.18
CA TYR A 749 2.49 2.61 41.90
C TYR A 749 3.38 3.48 41.02
N LEU A 750 3.88 4.58 41.60
CA LEU A 750 5.05 5.29 41.10
C LEU A 750 6.26 4.34 41.01
N ALA A 751 6.84 4.26 39.82
CA ALA A 751 8.11 3.62 39.54
C ALA A 751 9.10 4.63 38.97
N TYR A 752 10.38 4.51 39.34
CA TYR A 752 11.45 5.39 38.91
C TYR A 752 12.66 4.58 38.45
N MET A 753 13.25 4.98 37.33
CA MET A 753 14.66 4.73 37.04
C MET A 753 15.46 5.94 37.50
N LYS A 754 16.45 5.69 38.36
CA LYS A 754 17.36 6.71 38.88
C LYS A 754 18.77 6.44 38.41
N ILE A 755 19.44 7.50 37.97
CA ILE A 755 20.84 7.44 37.55
C ILE A 755 21.74 7.79 38.74
N CYS A 756 22.84 7.08 38.90
CA CYS A 756 23.76 7.28 40.01
C CYS A 756 24.87 8.30 39.66
N GLU A 757 25.41 8.94 40.69
CA GLU A 757 26.56 9.85 40.56
C GLU A 757 27.76 9.13 39.95
N ARG A 758 28.42 9.72 38.93
CA ARG A 758 29.58 9.10 38.25
C ARG A 758 30.69 8.67 39.21
N ASN A 759 30.88 9.43 40.30
CA ASN A 759 31.92 9.20 41.30
C ASN A 759 31.43 8.40 42.53
N ASP A 760 30.13 8.09 42.65
CA ASP A 760 29.57 7.35 43.78
C ASP A 760 28.31 6.57 43.36
N SER A 761 28.50 5.31 42.96
CA SER A 761 27.40 4.40 42.59
C SER A 761 26.46 4.03 43.75
N ALA A 762 26.74 4.42 45.01
CA ALA A 762 25.78 4.30 46.10
C ALA A 762 24.81 5.49 46.18
N SER A 763 25.14 6.63 45.55
CA SER A 763 24.31 7.83 45.50
C SER A 763 23.52 7.89 44.19
N CYS A 764 22.25 7.49 44.24
CA CYS A 764 21.33 7.48 43.08
C CYS A 764 20.10 8.34 43.40
N GLY A 765 20.31 9.65 43.47
CA GLY A 765 19.28 10.64 43.81
C GLY A 765 18.52 11.18 42.60
N THR A 766 19.18 11.26 41.44
CA THR A 766 18.66 11.87 40.22
C THR A 766 17.64 10.97 39.52
N GLU A 767 16.43 11.49 39.35
CA GLU A 767 15.40 10.86 38.54
C GLU A 767 15.77 10.98 37.06
N PHE A 768 15.83 9.83 36.38
CA PHE A 768 16.15 9.72 34.96
C PHE A 768 14.90 9.40 34.14
N MET A 769 14.00 8.56 34.67
CA MET A 769 12.71 8.27 34.06
C MET A 769 11.67 7.85 35.13
N ARG A 770 10.38 8.06 34.85
CA ARG A 770 9.25 7.78 35.75
C ARG A 770 8.09 7.11 35.00
N TRP A 771 7.52 6.07 35.60
CA TRP A 771 6.31 5.39 35.11
C TRP A 771 5.27 5.30 36.22
N ILE A 772 4.00 5.10 35.84
CA ILE A 772 2.97 4.64 36.77
C ILE A 772 2.57 3.23 36.38
N THR A 773 2.66 2.28 37.30
CA THR A 773 2.32 0.90 37.01
C THR A 773 0.82 0.73 36.77
N THR A 774 0.48 -0.37 36.11
CA THR A 774 -0.89 -0.82 35.85
C THR A 774 -1.61 -1.27 37.13
N TYR A 775 -2.94 -1.35 37.07
CA TYR A 775 -3.75 -2.11 38.00
C TYR A 775 -3.88 -3.59 37.55
N GLY A 776 -2.85 -4.40 37.82
CA GLY A 776 -2.92 -5.85 37.65
C GLY A 776 -2.85 -6.37 36.22
N ARG A 777 -2.33 -5.58 35.27
CA ARG A 777 -2.00 -5.98 33.88
C ARG A 777 -0.48 -5.95 33.66
N GLU A 778 0.05 -6.60 32.63
CA GLU A 778 1.38 -6.23 32.10
C GLU A 778 1.35 -4.91 31.32
N GLY A 779 2.51 -4.35 30.98
CA GLY A 779 2.58 -3.16 30.12
C GLY A 779 3.95 -2.96 29.48
N ARG A 780 3.95 -2.33 28.30
CA ARG A 780 5.14 -1.92 27.56
C ARG A 780 5.04 -0.44 27.18
N TRP A 781 6.14 0.28 27.34
CA TRP A 781 6.22 1.70 27.06
C TRP A 781 7.53 2.04 26.36
N LEU A 782 7.45 2.94 25.40
CA LEU A 782 8.57 3.62 24.77
C LEU A 782 8.44 5.11 25.11
N THR A 783 9.47 5.70 25.72
CA THR A 783 9.44 7.10 26.14
C THR A 783 10.67 7.87 25.70
N ASP A 784 10.46 8.93 24.93
CA ASP A 784 11.48 9.92 24.60
C ASP A 784 11.97 10.64 25.88
N ILE A 785 13.28 10.55 26.11
CA ILE A 785 14.02 11.26 27.16
C ILE A 785 15.29 11.93 26.58
N SER A 786 15.29 12.25 25.29
CA SER A 786 16.36 12.95 24.57
C SER A 786 16.90 14.20 25.31
N PRO A 787 16.08 14.99 26.04
CA PRO A 787 16.57 16.07 26.89
C PRO A 787 17.55 15.67 28.00
N TYR A 788 17.68 14.39 28.35
CA TYR A 788 18.60 13.86 29.37
C TYR A 788 19.85 13.18 28.78
N LEU A 789 20.07 13.26 27.46
CA LEU A 789 21.28 12.74 26.80
C LEU A 789 22.58 13.29 27.42
N PHE A 790 22.61 14.55 27.87
CA PHE A 790 23.75 15.13 28.60
C PHE A 790 24.17 14.38 29.88
N MET A 791 23.32 13.50 30.43
CA MET A 791 23.63 12.69 31.60
C MET A 791 24.49 11.44 31.28
N LEU A 792 24.79 11.22 29.99
CA LEU A 792 25.52 10.09 29.43
C LEU A 792 26.77 10.59 28.68
N GLU A 793 27.84 9.81 28.68
CA GLU A 793 29.14 10.16 28.07
C GLU A 793 29.72 8.95 27.31
N ASP A 794 30.54 9.19 26.28
CA ASP A 794 31.16 8.15 25.46
C ASP A 794 32.06 7.21 26.29
N ASN A 795 31.86 5.90 26.14
CA ASN A 795 32.59 4.86 26.91
C ASN A 795 32.40 4.94 28.44
N ASP A 796 31.43 5.71 28.95
CA ASP A 796 31.17 5.82 30.40
C ASP A 796 30.51 4.53 30.94
N VAL A 797 30.70 4.26 32.22
CA VAL A 797 30.05 3.17 32.95
C VAL A 797 29.03 3.77 33.90
N ARG A 798 27.77 3.87 33.45
CA ARG A 798 26.69 4.43 34.26
C ARG A 798 26.04 3.32 35.10
N THR A 799 25.83 3.61 36.38
CA THR A 799 25.02 2.78 37.27
C THR A 799 23.61 3.35 37.37
N PHE A 800 22.60 2.48 37.28
CA PHE A 800 21.19 2.80 37.44
C PHE A 800 20.57 2.03 38.60
N LYS A 801 19.45 2.56 39.10
CA LYS A 801 18.68 2.01 40.20
C LYS A 801 17.19 2.12 39.92
N TYR A 802 16.48 1.01 39.95
CA TYR A 802 15.03 0.99 39.89
C TYR A 802 14.42 1.07 41.30
N GLU A 803 13.42 1.93 41.49
CA GLU A 803 12.65 2.11 42.72
C GLU A 803 11.15 2.08 42.39
N GLY A 804 10.42 1.07 42.86
CA GLY A 804 9.01 0.86 42.54
C GLY A 804 8.45 -0.38 43.23
N ALA A 805 7.14 -0.40 43.51
CA ALA A 805 6.54 -1.40 44.40
C ALA A 805 5.97 -2.66 43.70
N ASN A 806 5.66 -2.57 42.41
CA ASN A 806 5.02 -3.65 41.65
C ASN A 806 6.00 -4.81 41.43
N LYS A 807 5.62 -6.04 41.85
CA LYS A 807 6.41 -7.25 41.58
C LYS A 807 6.20 -7.70 40.14
N GLY A 808 7.24 -8.21 39.50
CA GLY A 808 7.16 -8.65 38.12
C GLY A 808 8.53 -8.76 37.48
N THR A 809 8.55 -9.22 36.24
CA THR A 809 9.74 -9.25 35.41
C THR A 809 9.89 -7.93 34.68
N MET A 810 11.10 -7.38 34.68
CA MET A 810 11.42 -6.10 34.04
C MET A 810 12.40 -6.29 32.90
N THR A 811 12.13 -5.62 31.78
CA THR A 811 13.10 -5.40 30.71
C THR A 811 13.19 -3.89 30.50
N ILE A 812 14.39 -3.32 30.55
CA ILE A 812 14.65 -1.89 30.35
C ILE A 812 15.82 -1.73 29.40
N LYS A 813 15.63 -1.02 28.28
CA LYS A 813 16.66 -0.76 27.27
C LYS A 813 16.71 0.74 26.97
N LEU A 814 17.92 1.26 26.76
CA LEU A 814 18.10 2.58 26.15
C LEU A 814 18.21 2.38 24.65
N LEU A 815 17.42 3.12 23.88
CA LEU A 815 17.43 3.12 22.43
C LEU A 815 18.01 4.46 21.98
N PHE A 816 19.18 4.43 21.37
CA PHE A 816 19.86 5.63 20.85
C PHE A 816 19.70 5.69 19.33
N SER A 817 19.49 6.87 18.78
CA SER A 817 19.31 7.09 17.35
C SER A 817 19.78 8.48 16.92
N ASP A 818 19.93 8.69 15.62
CA ASP A 818 20.34 9.97 15.02
C ASP A 818 19.35 10.30 13.88
N TRP A 819 18.55 11.35 14.04
CA TRP A 819 17.50 11.75 13.09
C TRP A 819 17.72 13.16 12.53
N ASP A 820 18.95 13.68 12.59
CA ASP A 820 19.35 15.03 12.17
C ASP A 820 18.43 16.13 12.74
N VAL A 821 18.05 16.03 14.02
CA VAL A 821 17.24 17.03 14.74
C VAL A 821 17.96 18.38 14.86
N GLY A 822 19.26 18.44 14.56
CA GLY A 822 20.08 19.66 14.48
C GLY A 822 20.55 20.24 15.83
N GLU A 823 20.03 19.72 16.94
CA GLU A 823 20.41 20.10 18.30
C GLU A 823 20.61 18.87 19.20
N ARG A 824 21.51 18.96 20.18
CA ARG A 824 21.76 17.89 21.16
C ARG A 824 21.93 18.46 22.57
N SER A 825 21.30 17.83 23.57
CA SER A 825 21.43 18.30 24.96
C SER A 825 22.88 18.16 25.47
N SER A 826 23.48 19.27 25.86
CA SER A 826 24.90 19.37 26.25
C SER A 826 25.09 19.52 27.76
N SER A 827 24.13 20.13 28.46
CA SER A 827 24.15 20.23 29.92
C SER A 827 22.77 20.56 30.52
N GLY A 828 22.60 20.39 31.83
CA GLY A 828 21.40 20.84 32.52
C GLY A 828 21.54 20.97 34.04
N GLU A 829 20.68 21.80 34.65
CA GLU A 829 20.54 21.96 36.11
C GLU A 829 19.10 21.65 36.55
N GLN A 830 18.91 20.90 37.63
CA GLN A 830 17.62 20.75 38.29
C GLN A 830 17.23 22.07 38.99
N VAL A 831 16.31 22.82 38.38
CA VAL A 831 15.94 24.16 38.85
C VAL A 831 14.90 24.13 39.95
N PHE A 832 13.87 23.28 39.84
CA PHE A 832 12.76 23.23 40.81
C PHE A 832 12.30 21.79 41.10
N THR A 833 11.69 21.64 42.27
CA THR A 833 11.08 20.38 42.72
C THR A 833 9.66 20.60 43.27
N GLY A 834 8.90 19.50 43.28
CA GLY A 834 7.56 19.45 43.83
C GLY A 834 7.48 19.47 45.37
N GLY A 835 6.36 18.99 45.91
CA GLY A 835 6.08 18.97 47.34
C GLY A 835 4.58 19.08 47.65
N GLN A 836 4.26 19.43 48.89
CA GLN A 836 2.88 19.47 49.38
C GLN A 836 2.11 20.66 48.80
N PHE A 837 1.13 20.39 47.94
CA PHE A 837 0.31 21.39 47.27
C PHE A 837 -0.75 21.96 48.21
N ASN A 838 -0.48 23.15 48.74
CA ASN A 838 -1.34 23.91 49.64
C ASN A 838 -0.92 25.39 49.59
N GLY A 839 -1.50 26.25 50.43
CA GLY A 839 -1.24 27.69 50.42
C GLY A 839 0.16 28.12 50.86
N GLN A 840 1.11 27.20 50.98
CA GLN A 840 2.55 27.44 51.14
C GLN A 840 3.38 26.85 49.98
N TYR A 841 2.75 26.31 48.93
CA TYR A 841 3.47 25.66 47.82
C TYR A 841 4.36 26.65 47.06
N ASN A 842 3.93 27.91 46.90
CA ASN A 842 4.75 28.97 46.31
C ASN A 842 5.53 29.80 47.36
N ASN A 843 5.61 29.34 48.62
CA ASN A 843 6.41 30.02 49.65
C ASN A 843 7.89 29.67 49.48
N GLU A 844 8.69 30.65 49.05
CA GLU A 844 10.16 30.57 48.92
C GLU A 844 10.89 30.15 50.21
N SER A 845 10.27 30.33 51.39
CA SER A 845 10.83 29.85 52.67
C SER A 845 10.70 28.32 52.86
N THR A 846 9.95 27.63 52.00
CA THR A 846 9.68 26.19 52.06
C THR A 846 10.23 25.45 50.84
N TYR A 847 10.06 26.00 49.64
CA TYR A 847 10.53 25.41 48.39
C TYR A 847 11.26 26.44 47.52
N LYS A 848 12.26 26.02 46.73
CA LYS A 848 12.88 26.87 45.71
C LYS A 848 11.82 27.19 44.64
N ARG A 849 11.53 28.48 44.44
CA ARG A 849 10.56 29.00 43.45
C ARG A 849 11.12 30.11 42.56
N GLN A 850 12.34 30.56 42.84
CA GLN A 850 13.15 31.39 41.95
C GLN A 850 14.52 30.74 41.74
N HIS A 851 15.07 30.90 40.55
CA HIS A 851 16.41 30.43 40.20
C HIS A 851 17.14 31.48 39.37
N ASN A 852 18.28 31.93 39.88
CA ASN A 852 19.17 32.84 39.17
C ASN A 852 20.22 32.05 38.40
N PHE A 853 20.37 32.32 37.12
CA PHE A 853 21.38 31.70 36.25
C PHE A 853 21.95 32.72 35.26
N THR A 854 23.08 32.39 34.64
CA THR A 854 23.67 33.13 33.53
C THR A 854 23.69 32.22 32.32
N ALA A 855 23.47 32.78 31.13
CA ALA A 855 23.56 32.00 29.90
C ALA A 855 24.96 31.39 29.71
N LEU A 856 25.02 30.26 29.01
CA LEU A 856 26.28 29.71 28.54
C LEU A 856 26.86 30.62 27.44
N ALA A 857 28.17 30.52 27.19
CA ALA A 857 28.85 31.37 26.21
C ALA A 857 28.56 30.94 24.77
N ASP A 858 28.48 29.63 24.57
CA ASP A 858 28.22 28.95 23.31
C ASP A 858 27.09 27.94 23.61
N TYR A 859 25.91 28.16 23.04
CA TYR A 859 24.73 27.28 23.08
C TYR A 859 23.83 27.65 21.89
N ASP A 860 23.02 26.69 21.41
CA ASP A 860 22.06 26.93 20.34
C ASP A 860 20.67 27.23 20.91
N SER A 861 20.14 26.32 21.74
CA SER A 861 18.84 26.47 22.39
C SER A 861 18.88 26.16 23.89
N VAL A 862 17.86 26.62 24.63
CA VAL A 862 17.69 26.30 26.05
C VAL A 862 16.22 26.14 26.41
N LYS A 863 15.91 25.02 27.06
CA LYS A 863 14.53 24.55 27.27
C LYS A 863 14.27 24.21 28.72
N ILE A 864 13.04 24.49 29.18
CA ILE A 864 12.51 23.97 30.43
C ILE A 864 12.04 22.54 30.15
N VAL A 865 12.48 21.59 30.97
CA VAL A 865 12.12 20.17 30.84
C VAL A 865 11.53 19.72 32.17
N ALA A 866 10.26 19.33 32.18
CA ALA A 866 9.49 19.04 33.38
C ALA A 866 8.85 17.65 33.34
N THR A 867 8.97 16.91 34.45
CA THR A 867 8.26 15.65 34.68
C THR A 867 7.39 15.81 35.93
N ILE A 868 6.10 16.08 35.74
CA ILE A 868 5.18 16.47 36.82
C ILE A 868 4.00 15.50 36.93
N THR A 869 3.75 14.98 38.14
CA THR A 869 2.56 14.18 38.44
C THR A 869 1.94 14.55 39.79
N GLY A 870 0.61 14.68 39.84
CA GLY A 870 -0.15 14.97 41.05
C GLY A 870 -0.61 13.71 41.79
N HIS A 871 -0.51 13.70 43.12
CA HIS A 871 -0.81 12.54 43.97
C HIS A 871 -1.65 12.89 45.19
N GLY A 872 -2.55 11.98 45.56
CA GLY A 872 -3.42 12.08 46.73
C GLY A 872 -4.83 12.49 46.36
N PHE A 873 -5.81 11.81 46.97
CA PHE A 873 -7.24 11.96 46.73
C PHE A 873 -8.03 12.05 48.05
N ASN A 874 -9.24 12.61 48.02
CA ASN A 874 -10.16 12.72 49.17
C ASN A 874 -9.54 13.43 50.40
N GLN A 875 -8.64 14.39 50.16
CA GLN A 875 -7.96 15.16 51.21
C GLN A 875 -8.56 16.55 51.45
N ASP A 876 -9.39 17.04 50.53
CA ASP A 876 -10.11 18.31 50.51
C ASP A 876 -11.22 18.24 49.44
N GLN A 877 -12.03 19.29 49.32
CA GLN A 877 -13.13 19.36 48.33
C GLN A 877 -12.68 19.35 46.86
N ALA A 878 -11.42 19.68 46.55
CA ALA A 878 -10.93 19.76 45.17
C ALA A 878 -10.28 18.44 44.69
N ASN A 879 -10.11 17.47 45.59
CA ASN A 879 -9.37 16.22 45.33
C ASN A 879 -7.95 16.44 44.78
N CYS A 880 -7.28 17.51 45.24
CA CYS A 880 -5.87 17.71 44.92
C CYS A 880 -4.99 16.66 45.65
N ALA A 881 -3.84 16.27 45.09
CA ALA A 881 -3.28 16.73 43.81
C ALA A 881 -3.59 15.78 42.63
N GLU A 882 -4.19 14.61 42.85
CA GLU A 882 -4.36 13.59 41.79
C GLU A 882 -5.47 13.92 40.79
N PHE A 883 -6.61 14.42 41.27
CA PHE A 883 -7.81 14.68 40.46
C PHE A 883 -8.17 16.17 40.38
N CYS A 884 -7.17 17.05 40.51
CA CYS A 884 -7.34 18.49 40.35
C CYS A 884 -6.30 19.04 39.35
N ASP A 885 -6.75 19.88 38.43
CA ASP A 885 -5.89 20.46 37.39
C ASP A 885 -5.02 21.56 38.01
N HIS A 886 -3.80 21.19 38.39
CA HIS A 886 -2.82 22.10 38.93
C HIS A 886 -1.92 22.63 37.80
N GLU A 887 -1.84 23.96 37.69
CA GLU A 887 -1.14 24.65 36.61
C GLU A 887 0.29 24.98 37.04
N HIS A 888 1.27 24.82 36.14
CA HIS A 888 2.69 24.98 36.41
C HIS A 888 3.25 26.14 35.60
N HIS A 889 3.26 27.32 36.19
CA HIS A 889 3.63 28.57 35.53
C HIS A 889 5.12 28.87 35.65
N TYR A 890 5.72 29.30 34.55
CA TYR A 890 7.11 29.71 34.43
C TYR A 890 7.19 31.15 33.91
N TYR A 891 7.93 32.01 34.60
CA TYR A 891 8.13 33.42 34.21
C TYR A 891 9.62 33.75 34.12
N LEU A 892 10.02 34.43 33.05
CA LEU A 892 11.39 34.93 32.86
C LEU A 892 11.36 36.20 32.01
N ASN A 893 12.03 37.26 32.47
CA ASN A 893 12.24 38.52 31.74
C ASN A 893 10.97 39.21 31.17
N GLY A 894 9.78 38.86 31.69
CA GLY A 894 8.48 39.37 31.24
C GLY A 894 7.71 38.42 30.32
N PHE A 895 8.33 37.32 29.87
CA PHE A 895 7.69 36.21 29.19
C PHE A 895 7.07 35.22 30.19
N HIS A 896 6.17 34.39 29.70
CA HIS A 896 5.38 33.45 30.49
C HIS A 896 4.92 32.25 29.64
N ALA A 897 5.05 31.05 30.20
CA ALA A 897 4.41 29.82 29.73
C ALA A 897 3.95 28.98 30.92
N TYR A 898 3.10 27.99 30.67
CA TYR A 898 2.66 27.06 31.71
C TYR A 898 2.31 25.69 31.15
N GLU A 899 2.47 24.67 32.00
CA GLU A 899 1.96 23.31 31.80
C GLU A 899 0.66 23.13 32.60
N TRP A 900 -0.27 22.33 32.09
CA TRP A 900 -1.56 21.99 32.72
C TRP A 900 -2.02 20.60 32.28
N HIS A 901 -3.08 20.05 32.88
CA HIS A 901 -3.43 18.64 32.73
C HIS A 901 -4.87 18.46 32.19
N PRO A 902 -5.08 18.55 30.86
CA PRO A 902 -6.40 18.69 30.23
C PRO A 902 -7.37 17.54 30.43
N ILE A 903 -6.89 16.34 30.78
CA ILE A 903 -7.74 15.17 31.01
C ILE A 903 -8.41 15.18 32.40
N VAL A 904 -7.97 16.05 33.32
CA VAL A 904 -8.49 16.09 34.68
C VAL A 904 -9.96 16.53 34.70
N GLY A 905 -10.79 15.78 35.42
CA GLY A 905 -12.23 16.02 35.50
C GLY A 905 -13.04 15.30 34.42
N ASP A 906 -12.40 14.72 33.40
CA ASP A 906 -13.02 13.72 32.54
C ASP A 906 -13.01 12.36 33.24
N ASN A 907 -14.20 11.77 33.41
CA ASN A 907 -14.35 10.46 34.04
C ASN A 907 -13.73 9.33 33.20
N GLN A 908 -13.48 9.57 31.91
CA GLN A 908 -12.86 8.65 30.95
C GLN A 908 -11.57 9.24 30.37
N GLY A 909 -10.95 10.22 31.05
CA GLY A 909 -9.79 10.96 30.54
C GLY A 909 -8.58 10.09 30.22
N CYS A 910 -8.33 9.05 31.01
CA CYS A 910 -7.28 8.05 30.76
C CYS A 910 -7.77 6.88 29.90
N GLU A 911 -9.06 6.54 29.96
CA GLU A 911 -9.69 5.55 29.09
C GLU A 911 -9.54 5.92 27.60
N LYS A 912 -9.68 7.22 27.29
CA LYS A 912 -9.49 7.79 25.94
C LYS A 912 -8.03 7.85 25.48
N LYS A 913 -7.08 7.45 26.33
CA LYS A 913 -5.63 7.53 26.08
C LYS A 913 -4.99 6.16 25.82
N VAL A 914 -5.79 5.14 25.50
CA VAL A 914 -5.29 3.80 25.09
C VAL A 914 -4.38 3.89 23.86
N ASP A 915 -4.76 4.67 22.84
CA ASP A 915 -3.93 4.87 21.63
C ASP A 915 -2.67 5.72 21.91
N ASP A 916 -2.59 6.36 23.08
CA ASP A 916 -1.44 7.14 23.55
C ASP A 916 -0.56 6.37 24.56
N GLY A 917 -0.82 5.07 24.75
CA GLY A 917 -0.02 4.16 25.58
C GLY A 917 -0.58 3.82 26.97
N VAL A 918 -1.85 4.11 27.23
CA VAL A 918 -2.52 3.58 28.45
C VAL A 918 -2.89 2.11 28.23
N VAL A 919 -2.33 1.22 29.07
CA VAL A 919 -2.71 -0.20 29.09
C VAL A 919 -4.23 -0.36 29.31
N ALA A 920 -4.89 -1.11 28.45
CA ALA A 920 -6.33 -1.29 28.48
C ALA A 920 -6.81 -2.21 29.63
N ASN A 921 -8.11 -2.11 29.94
CA ASN A 921 -8.87 -3.13 30.67
C ASN A 921 -8.27 -3.55 32.03
N GLN A 922 -7.71 -2.59 32.77
CA GLN A 922 -7.10 -2.84 34.06
C GLN A 922 -8.17 -3.03 35.16
N TYR A 923 -7.82 -3.72 36.26
CA TYR A 923 -8.80 -4.10 37.29
C TYR A 923 -9.21 -2.96 38.23
N GLY A 924 -8.42 -1.90 38.33
CA GLY A 924 -8.68 -0.76 39.21
C GLY A 924 -9.21 0.47 38.49
N SER A 925 -9.09 1.63 39.13
CA SER A 925 -9.75 2.88 38.71
C SER A 925 -9.13 3.57 37.48
N TRP A 926 -8.53 2.82 36.56
CA TRP A 926 -7.76 3.33 35.41
C TRP A 926 -8.48 4.34 34.48
N PRO A 927 -9.82 4.36 34.30
CA PRO A 927 -10.46 5.26 33.33
C PRO A 927 -10.35 6.77 33.60
N TYR A 928 -10.41 7.17 34.88
CA TYR A 928 -10.47 8.59 35.28
C TYR A 928 -9.22 9.37 34.85
N GLY A 929 -9.34 10.60 34.38
CA GLY A 929 -8.18 11.45 34.11
C GLY A 929 -7.49 11.93 35.39
N ARG A 930 -6.15 11.87 35.45
CA ARG A 930 -5.32 12.43 36.55
C ARG A 930 -4.40 13.55 36.09
N ALA A 931 -3.89 14.29 37.07
CA ALA A 931 -2.97 15.39 36.88
C ALA A 931 -1.56 14.92 36.46
N GLY A 932 -1.32 14.86 35.15
CA GLY A 932 -0.01 14.58 34.53
C GLY A 932 0.32 13.10 34.32
N TRP A 933 -0.63 12.17 34.53
CA TRP A 933 -0.40 10.73 34.34
C TRP A 933 -1.69 9.94 34.13
N CYS A 934 -1.53 8.70 33.68
CA CYS A 934 -2.54 7.65 33.71
C CYS A 934 -1.93 6.36 34.28
N ALA A 935 -2.75 5.55 34.96
CA ALA A 935 -2.28 4.25 35.45
C ALA A 935 -1.92 3.36 34.26
N GLY A 936 -0.77 2.69 34.29
CA GLY A 936 -0.30 1.89 33.14
C GLY A 936 0.12 2.72 31.93
N GLN A 937 0.59 3.96 32.14
CA GLN A 937 1.22 4.79 31.11
C GLN A 937 2.59 5.29 31.61
N ASP A 938 3.48 5.60 30.68
CA ASP A 938 4.69 6.36 30.94
C ASP A 938 4.40 7.83 31.27
N VAL A 939 5.30 8.47 32.02
CA VAL A 939 5.20 9.90 32.33
C VAL A 939 6.06 10.68 31.34
N LYS A 940 5.44 11.12 30.25
CA LYS A 940 6.08 11.93 29.20
C LYS A 940 6.59 13.26 29.77
N GLN A 941 7.71 13.76 29.22
CA GLN A 941 8.31 15.02 29.64
C GLN A 941 7.62 16.21 28.94
N TRP A 942 7.23 17.24 29.69
CA TRP A 942 6.85 18.53 29.11
C TRP A 942 8.11 19.34 28.83
N THR A 943 8.32 19.71 27.56
CA THR A 943 9.47 20.53 27.14
C THR A 943 8.97 21.83 26.53
N TYR A 944 9.61 22.95 26.89
CA TYR A 944 9.27 24.27 26.36
C TYR A 944 10.52 25.11 26.12
N ASP A 945 10.67 25.62 24.90
CA ASP A 945 11.82 26.45 24.51
C ASP A 945 11.72 27.86 25.09
N ILE A 946 12.79 28.32 25.74
CA ILE A 946 12.88 29.66 26.33
C ILE A 946 14.06 30.47 25.80
N THR A 947 14.65 30.07 24.68
CA THR A 947 15.85 30.68 24.08
C THR A 947 15.68 32.18 23.86
N ASP A 948 14.55 32.59 23.27
CA ASP A 948 14.19 34.00 23.04
C ASP A 948 13.95 34.81 24.33
N TRP A 949 13.81 34.15 25.48
CA TRP A 949 13.56 34.82 26.77
C TRP A 949 14.86 35.20 27.49
N ILE A 950 16.01 34.65 27.06
CA ILE A 950 17.29 34.79 27.75
C ILE A 950 17.93 36.17 27.49
N ASP A 951 18.30 36.87 28.56
CA ASP A 951 19.26 37.98 28.47
C ASP A 951 20.69 37.44 28.58
N ASN A 952 21.37 37.31 27.45
CA ASN A 952 22.77 36.88 27.36
C ASN A 952 23.78 37.89 27.95
N SER A 953 23.34 39.11 28.29
CA SER A 953 24.19 40.16 28.86
C SER A 953 24.15 40.27 30.38
N SER A 954 23.22 39.57 31.05
CA SER A 954 23.00 39.71 32.49
C SER A 954 22.65 38.39 33.21
N THR A 955 22.19 38.49 34.46
CA THR A 955 21.73 37.33 35.24
C THR A 955 20.23 37.19 35.11
N ASN A 956 19.81 36.08 34.55
CA ASN A 956 18.41 35.70 34.35
C ASN A 956 17.82 35.17 35.66
N ASN A 957 16.54 35.45 35.90
CA ASN A 957 15.78 34.95 37.04
C ASN A 957 14.52 34.23 36.53
N LEU A 958 14.54 32.89 36.60
CA LEU A 958 13.38 32.07 36.31
C LEU A 958 12.55 31.93 37.59
N GLU A 959 11.27 32.28 37.52
CA GLU A 959 10.28 32.09 38.58
C GLU A 959 9.35 30.92 38.21
N TYR A 960 9.05 30.04 39.16
CA TYR A 960 8.13 28.91 39.01
C TYR A 960 7.02 28.97 40.06
N ARG A 961 5.77 28.76 39.64
CA ARG A 961 4.59 28.75 40.51
C ARG A 961 3.63 27.63 40.16
N GLY A 962 3.22 26.85 41.16
CA GLY A 962 2.09 25.93 41.05
C GLY A 962 0.79 26.63 41.47
N LEU A 963 -0.18 26.72 40.57
CA LEU A 963 -1.47 27.39 40.77
C LEU A 963 -2.63 26.40 40.60
N PHE A 964 -3.83 26.83 41.00
CA PHE A 964 -5.08 26.12 40.74
C PHE A 964 -6.13 27.15 40.32
N ASN A 965 -6.67 27.04 39.10
CA ASN A 965 -7.54 28.04 38.48
C ASN A 965 -6.90 29.45 38.47
N GLY A 966 -5.63 29.55 38.11
CA GLY A 966 -4.82 30.76 38.04
C GLY A 966 -4.56 31.44 39.39
N GLN A 967 -4.77 30.77 40.53
CA GLN A 967 -4.64 31.33 41.88
C GLN A 967 -3.82 30.44 42.84
N GLU A 968 -3.36 31.02 43.95
CA GLU A 968 -2.68 30.26 45.01
C GLU A 968 -3.65 29.24 45.64
N TYR A 969 -3.31 27.95 45.58
CA TYR A 969 -4.20 26.90 46.04
C TYR A 969 -4.29 26.83 47.58
N VAL A 970 -5.46 27.14 48.14
CA VAL A 970 -5.73 27.00 49.58
C VAL A 970 -6.78 25.89 49.80
N PRO A 971 -6.38 24.68 50.26
CA PRO A 971 -7.29 23.55 50.40
C PRO A 971 -8.37 23.80 51.48
N GLN A 972 -9.61 23.40 51.19
CA GLN A 972 -10.78 23.56 52.06
C GLN A 972 -11.23 22.20 52.64
N ASP A 973 -11.80 22.22 53.85
CA ASP A 973 -12.31 21.02 54.56
C ASP A 973 -11.33 19.84 54.58
N THR A 974 -10.11 20.08 55.10
CA THR A 974 -9.01 19.13 54.95
C THR A 974 -9.09 17.92 55.89
N ASN A 975 -8.92 16.71 55.33
CA ASN A 975 -8.87 15.44 56.07
C ASN A 975 -7.48 15.11 56.66
N GLY A 976 -6.47 15.95 56.40
CA GLY A 976 -5.14 15.87 57.00
C GLY A 976 -4.12 14.94 56.32
N GLY A 977 -4.46 14.23 55.24
CA GLY A 977 -3.50 13.51 54.41
C GLY A 977 -2.76 14.41 53.41
N GLY A 978 -1.86 13.82 52.62
CA GLY A 978 -1.00 14.56 51.70
C GLY A 978 -1.66 14.90 50.36
N ARG A 979 -1.39 16.11 49.86
CA ARG A 979 -1.56 16.49 48.44
C ARG A 979 -0.16 16.67 47.88
N GLU A 980 0.41 15.72 47.17
CA GLU A 980 1.81 15.79 46.75
C GLU A 980 1.92 15.99 45.24
N ILE A 981 2.54 17.08 44.82
CA ILE A 981 3.01 17.23 43.44
C ILE A 981 4.42 16.66 43.37
N ARG A 982 4.63 15.67 42.51
CA ARG A 982 5.94 15.13 42.14
C ARG A 982 6.44 15.87 40.90
N ALA A 983 7.13 16.99 41.08
CA ALA A 983 7.76 17.72 39.97
C ALA A 983 9.29 17.53 40.00
N ASN A 984 9.85 17.20 38.85
CA ASN A 984 11.27 17.17 38.53
C ASN A 984 11.48 18.14 37.36
N ILE A 985 11.99 19.35 37.61
CA ILE A 985 12.06 20.42 36.60
C ILE A 985 13.51 20.84 36.39
N TRP A 986 13.95 20.78 35.14
CA TRP A 986 15.30 21.08 34.69
C TRP A 986 15.31 22.27 33.73
N LEU A 987 16.43 22.97 33.72
CA LEU A 987 16.84 23.86 32.65
C LEU A 987 17.92 23.11 31.86
N VAL A 988 17.66 22.80 30.60
CA VAL A 988 18.54 22.00 29.73
C VAL A 988 19.01 22.87 28.56
N TRP A 989 20.33 22.85 28.33
CA TRP A 989 21.01 23.55 27.26
C TRP A 989 21.31 22.57 26.12
N TYR A 990 21.20 23.05 24.90
CA TYR A 990 21.49 22.29 23.69
C TYR A 990 22.57 23.01 22.89
N ASP A 991 23.47 22.22 22.34
CA ASP A 991 24.45 22.68 21.36
C ASP A 991 23.94 22.30 19.96
N GLN A 992 24.33 23.07 18.94
CA GLN A 992 24.09 22.69 17.54
C GLN A 992 24.90 21.41 17.24
N ASN A 993 24.23 20.37 16.72
CA ASN A 993 24.84 19.06 16.48
C ASN A 993 25.71 19.06 15.20
#